data_AF-A0A7L4FWS6-F1
#
_entry.id   AF-A0A7L4FWS6-F1
#
_cell.length_a   1.000
_cell.length_b   1.000
_cell.length_c   1.000
_cell.angle_alpha   90.00
_cell.angle_beta   90.00
_cell.angle_gamma   90.00
#
_symmetry.space_group_name_H-M   'P 1'
#
loop_
_entity.id
_entity.type
_entity.pdbx_description
1 polymer ?
#
loop_
_entity_poly.entity_id
_entity_poly.type
_entity_poly.pdbx_seq_one_letter_code
_entity_poly.pdbx_strand_id
1 'polypeptide(L)'
;GWLFWRLMACGRRSRGRRRQVILFILCVCVCRSGAETLRYSLAEEMERDSFVANISKDLGVSPSQLAARKARVVSEGNEQLFRLNRNTGVLIAKESLDREEICPQSDICTVFFKIFFDNPLQLIRGEVEVRDVNDNSPVFSQEEMVLEIVETASPGSRFPLESAQDKDVGSNGLQNYSLGSNSHFSLALGTGKGGAKYAELVLERQLDREEQRELNLLLTASDGGSPPRSGTAQVRVVVLDANDNNPVFGREVYEVRLSENSPPGQLVLQVAATDPDEGSNGKVRYTFTQTPEGSRQLFELNPDTGEIRVAGNLDFEEAKSHEMVVRATDGGGLSARCKVQVEVLDVNDNPPEIALTSLTASIPEDAPPRTVVALFSVRDRDSGDNGRTECTMDGDLPFSLTPTFDNYYELRTNAALDRERTAEYNITITAMDWGTMRLSSRENVFVQISDVNDNSPEFTQEIYTMSVTENNSPMIRIGSVNATDADAGKNAQVRYALVQQEGKEQPEVSVNSENGDVYILRPLDYEEVRAFEVVVRTADGGSPPLSAQALLRVIVRDENDNAPVVLYPSPDSSAAAGELVPRWAPTGYLVAKVVAVDADAGQNAWLSYELAKATEPGFFRVGLHSGEVRTARPVAERDTPRQRLVVLVRDRGQPSRSATVTLGIVLVDGFSEAHLRVSEEAPAAEPDGPLTLYLIASLACVSALFLATAVAAVVAKVRQARQREAETLPTFPKAATESGAGSLPRSYVYDVCFAAGTVNSEFRFLRPLFPCFPAGLPPGPGEQRSSVCSQEAANLGAEGD
;
A
#
# COMPACT_ATOMS: atom_id res chain seq x y z
N GLY A 1 -19.28 68.09 46.29
CA GLY A 1 -20.19 69.25 46.15
C GLY A 1 -19.72 70.36 47.06
N TRP A 2 -20.20 71.60 46.86
CA TRP A 2 -19.75 72.83 47.55
C TRP A 2 -18.29 73.25 47.27
N LEU A 3 -17.89 74.53 47.30
CA LEU A 3 -18.59 75.77 46.89
C LEU A 3 -17.55 76.93 46.75
N PHE A 4 -17.48 77.61 45.59
CA PHE A 4 -16.94 78.99 45.39
C PHE A 4 -15.45 79.27 45.77
N TRP A 5 -14.86 80.46 45.52
CA TRP A 5 -14.75 81.29 44.30
C TRP A 5 -13.74 82.45 44.53
N ARG A 6 -13.13 83.02 43.46
CA ARG A 6 -12.53 84.38 43.39
C ARG A 6 -11.25 84.68 44.23
N LEU A 7 -10.46 85.75 44.01
CA LEU A 7 -10.53 86.90 43.06
C LEU A 7 -9.11 87.41 42.64
N MET A 8 -9.11 88.37 41.71
CA MET A 8 -7.97 89.01 41.01
C MET A 8 -6.93 89.73 41.88
N ALA A 9 -5.71 89.85 41.33
CA ALA A 9 -4.75 90.90 41.69
C ALA A 9 -4.98 92.20 40.89
N CYS A 10 -4.83 93.36 41.54
CA CYS A 10 -4.54 94.64 40.88
C CYS A 10 -3.98 95.65 41.91
N GLY A 11 -2.77 96.17 41.71
CA GLY A 11 -2.12 97.10 42.65
C GLY A 11 -0.99 97.88 41.98
N ARG A 12 -1.09 99.22 41.93
CA ARG A 12 -0.29 100.07 41.05
C ARG A 12 0.65 101.01 41.81
N ARG A 13 1.77 101.34 41.14
CA ARG A 13 2.62 102.56 41.27
C ARG A 13 3.61 102.67 42.44
N SER A 14 4.88 102.62 42.06
CA SER A 14 5.97 103.40 42.66
C SER A 14 5.65 104.90 42.72
N ARG A 15 6.13 105.59 43.78
CA ARG A 15 6.26 107.05 43.83
C ARG A 15 7.32 107.48 44.86
N GLY A 16 8.50 107.90 44.40
CA GLY A 16 9.54 108.44 45.27
C GLY A 16 9.30 109.92 45.64
N ARG A 17 9.83 110.36 46.79
CA ARG A 17 9.96 111.79 47.14
C ARG A 17 11.17 112.03 48.06
N ARG A 18 11.93 113.09 47.78
CA ARG A 18 13.11 113.53 48.55
C ARG A 18 12.79 114.79 49.38
N ARG A 19 13.68 115.07 50.35
CA ARG A 19 13.97 116.32 51.08
C ARG A 19 13.27 116.57 52.43
N GLN A 20 14.12 116.57 53.47
CA GLN A 20 14.36 117.63 54.47
C GLN A 20 13.18 118.17 55.30
N VAL A 21 13.39 118.32 56.62
CA VAL A 21 13.41 119.64 57.30
C VAL A 21 13.91 119.58 58.75
N ILE A 22 14.77 120.55 59.09
CA ILE A 22 15.14 121.10 60.41
C ILE A 22 15.89 120.25 61.47
N LEU A 23 16.90 120.93 62.04
CA LEU A 23 17.75 120.61 63.18
C LEU A 23 17.20 121.32 64.42
N PHE A 24 17.23 120.70 65.61
CA PHE A 24 17.19 121.47 66.86
C PHE A 24 18.16 120.88 67.89
N ILE A 25 19.17 121.67 68.26
CA ILE A 25 20.09 121.38 69.35
C ILE A 25 19.50 121.99 70.61
N LEU A 26 19.33 121.19 71.67
CA LEU A 26 19.05 121.70 73.01
C LEU A 26 19.98 121.00 74.02
N CYS A 27 21.07 121.67 74.39
CA CYS A 27 21.93 121.21 75.47
C CYS A 27 21.20 121.38 76.80
N VAL A 28 20.73 120.28 77.40
CA VAL A 28 20.23 120.25 78.77
C VAL A 28 21.04 119.22 79.54
N CYS A 29 22.00 119.71 80.33
CA CYS A 29 22.93 118.88 81.11
C CYS A 29 22.23 118.23 82.32
N VAL A 30 21.41 117.21 82.08
CA VAL A 30 20.93 116.31 83.14
C VAL A 30 21.97 115.22 83.37
N CYS A 31 22.74 115.34 84.44
CA CYS A 31 23.64 114.29 84.91
C CYS A 31 22.83 113.05 85.32
N ARG A 32 22.64 112.10 84.40
CA ARG A 32 22.18 110.75 84.74
C ARG A 32 23.37 109.90 85.14
N SER A 33 23.49 109.63 86.44
CA SER A 33 24.37 108.58 86.97
C SER A 33 23.84 107.21 86.55
N GLY A 34 24.15 106.79 85.32
CA GLY A 34 24.07 105.40 84.93
C GLY A 34 25.11 104.60 85.71
N ALA A 35 24.74 103.45 86.27
CA ALA A 35 25.70 102.55 86.87
C ALA A 35 26.46 101.83 85.74
N GLU A 36 27.76 102.06 85.63
CA GLU A 36 28.62 101.36 84.67
C GLU A 36 28.71 99.87 85.07
N THR A 37 28.10 99.01 84.27
CA THR A 37 28.27 97.55 84.38
C THR A 37 29.56 97.15 83.70
N LEU A 38 30.44 96.48 84.44
CA LEU A 38 31.72 96.01 83.88
C LEU A 38 31.47 94.92 82.84
N ARG A 39 32.05 95.07 81.65
CA ARG A 39 31.92 94.15 80.52
C ARG A 39 33.28 93.56 80.17
N TYR A 40 33.37 92.25 80.23
CA TYR A 40 34.57 91.51 79.83
C TYR A 40 34.18 90.35 78.90
N SER A 41 35.15 89.86 78.15
CA SER A 41 34.99 88.67 77.31
C SER A 41 36.16 87.73 77.56
N LEU A 42 35.88 86.47 77.86
CA LEU A 42 36.87 85.43 78.10
C LEU A 42 36.69 84.34 77.04
N ALA A 43 37.76 83.64 76.66
CA ALA A 43 37.59 82.35 76.00
C ALA A 43 37.19 81.30 77.04
N GLU A 44 36.56 80.23 76.60
CA GLU A 44 36.45 79.01 77.40
C GLU A 44 37.74 78.18 77.38
N GLU A 45 37.75 77.05 78.10
CA GLU A 45 38.89 76.13 78.25
C GLU A 45 40.24 76.81 78.56
N MET A 46 40.17 77.88 79.35
CA MET A 46 41.33 78.58 79.88
C MET A 46 41.82 77.94 81.18
N GLU A 47 43.15 77.87 81.34
CA GLU A 47 43.80 77.28 82.52
C GLU A 47 43.27 77.86 83.85
N ARG A 48 43.20 77.01 84.89
CA ARG A 48 42.76 77.40 86.24
C ARG A 48 43.52 78.64 86.76
N ASP A 49 42.80 79.53 87.45
CA ASP A 49 43.30 80.82 87.95
C ASP A 49 43.70 81.82 86.83
N SER A 50 43.24 81.60 85.58
CA SER A 50 43.42 82.51 84.43
C SER A 50 42.91 83.93 84.66
N PHE A 51 43.61 84.91 84.05
CA PHE A 51 43.26 86.32 84.09
C PHE A 51 41.95 86.62 83.34
N VAL A 52 41.00 87.29 84.01
CA VAL A 52 39.76 87.78 83.39
C VAL A 52 39.76 89.29 83.23
N ALA A 53 40.10 90.04 84.27
CA ALA A 53 40.01 91.51 84.29
C ALA A 53 40.87 92.17 85.37
N ASN A 54 41.20 93.46 85.22
CA ASN A 54 41.83 94.24 86.29
C ASN A 54 40.85 95.25 86.91
N ILE A 55 39.98 94.72 87.76
CA ILE A 55 38.96 95.44 88.52
C ILE A 55 39.52 96.70 89.24
N SER A 56 40.76 96.66 89.75
CA SER A 56 41.36 97.85 90.40
C SER A 56 41.59 99.01 89.43
N LYS A 57 42.05 98.69 88.21
CA LYS A 57 42.28 99.68 87.16
C LYS A 57 40.96 100.18 86.60
N ASP A 58 40.05 99.27 86.30
CA ASP A 58 38.84 99.55 85.52
C ASP A 58 37.76 100.27 86.36
N LEU A 59 37.79 100.12 87.70
CA LEU A 59 36.98 100.92 88.64
C LEU A 59 37.72 102.14 89.23
N GLY A 60 39.01 102.34 88.91
CA GLY A 60 39.84 103.40 89.51
C GLY A 60 40.07 103.28 91.03
N VAL A 61 39.95 102.07 91.59
CA VAL A 61 40.07 101.79 93.03
C VAL A 61 41.39 101.07 93.30
N SER A 62 42.30 101.64 94.09
CA SER A 62 43.62 101.02 94.31
C SER A 62 43.52 99.65 95.01
N PRO A 63 44.48 98.72 94.82
CA PRO A 63 44.48 97.43 95.53
C PRO A 63 44.46 97.59 97.06
N SER A 64 45.11 98.62 97.60
CA SER A 64 45.03 98.99 99.01
C SER A 64 43.61 99.37 99.45
N GLN A 65 42.84 100.06 98.60
CA GLN A 65 41.42 100.32 98.84
C GLN A 65 40.56 99.06 98.67
N LEU A 66 40.84 98.17 97.70
CA LEU A 66 40.11 96.89 97.57
C LEU A 66 40.25 96.03 98.83
N ALA A 67 41.45 95.96 99.42
CA ALA A 67 41.68 95.30 100.70
C ALA A 67 40.93 95.99 101.85
N ALA A 68 41.06 97.32 101.99
CA ALA A 68 40.41 98.09 103.05
C ALA A 68 38.87 98.03 103.00
N ARG A 69 38.29 98.07 101.80
CA ARG A 69 36.84 97.93 101.55
C ARG A 69 36.35 96.47 101.54
N LYS A 70 37.23 95.50 101.88
CA LYS A 70 36.99 94.04 101.90
C LYS A 70 36.36 93.47 100.61
N ALA A 71 36.73 93.99 99.45
CA ALA A 71 36.12 93.63 98.16
C ALA A 71 36.09 92.10 97.95
N ARG A 72 34.94 91.57 97.51
CA ARG A 72 34.74 90.14 97.22
C ARG A 72 33.75 89.93 96.08
N VAL A 73 33.93 88.86 95.32
CA VAL A 73 32.89 88.35 94.43
C VAL A 73 31.80 87.69 95.29
N VAL A 74 30.55 87.84 94.86
CA VAL A 74 29.36 87.19 95.40
C VAL A 74 28.58 86.61 94.22
N SER A 75 28.17 85.35 94.36
CA SER A 75 27.40 84.59 93.38
C SER A 75 25.99 84.29 93.92
N GLU A 76 25.04 83.98 93.04
CA GLU A 76 23.69 83.53 93.41
C GLU A 76 23.62 82.00 93.36
N GLY A 77 24.42 81.36 94.21
CA GLY A 77 24.56 79.91 94.31
C GLY A 77 25.77 79.51 95.16
N ASN A 78 26.03 78.21 95.26
CA ASN A 78 27.25 77.69 95.90
C ASN A 78 28.50 77.82 95.00
N GLU A 79 28.33 77.93 93.68
CA GLU A 79 29.42 78.07 92.73
C GLU A 79 29.88 79.53 92.56
N GLN A 80 31.17 79.76 92.80
CA GLN A 80 31.86 81.03 92.56
C GLN A 80 32.84 80.87 91.39
N LEU A 81 32.33 80.92 90.16
CA LEU A 81 33.13 80.77 88.94
C LEU A 81 34.29 81.77 88.84
N PHE A 82 34.15 82.96 89.45
CA PHE A 82 35.18 84.01 89.48
C PHE A 82 35.64 84.38 90.89
N ARG A 83 36.93 84.68 91.02
CA ARG A 83 37.61 85.05 92.28
C ARG A 83 38.34 86.38 92.11
N LEU A 84 38.19 87.29 93.08
CA LEU A 84 38.91 88.58 93.08
C LEU A 84 40.15 88.50 94.00
N ASN A 85 41.34 88.65 93.43
CA ASN A 85 42.57 88.80 94.19
C ASN A 85 42.67 90.23 94.74
N ARG A 86 42.46 90.38 96.05
CA ARG A 86 42.46 91.69 96.75
C ARG A 86 43.80 92.42 96.71
N ASN A 87 44.92 91.71 96.58
CA ASN A 87 46.25 92.28 96.66
C ASN A 87 46.73 92.86 95.32
N THR A 88 46.25 92.30 94.20
CA THR A 88 46.58 92.75 92.84
C THR A 88 45.45 93.50 92.15
N GLY A 89 44.21 93.32 92.62
CA GLY A 89 43.02 93.90 92.00
C GLY A 89 42.49 93.15 90.77
N VAL A 90 42.99 91.94 90.54
CA VAL A 90 42.67 91.12 89.36
C VAL A 90 41.53 90.13 89.66
N LEU A 91 40.58 90.04 88.74
CA LEU A 91 39.58 88.97 88.67
C LEU A 91 40.17 87.79 87.89
N ILE A 92 40.07 86.59 88.46
CA ILE A 92 40.52 85.33 87.86
C ILE A 92 39.40 84.29 87.84
N ALA A 93 39.44 83.36 86.88
CA ALA A 93 38.55 82.20 86.83
C ALA A 93 38.98 81.14 87.87
N LYS A 94 38.04 80.61 88.67
CA LYS A 94 38.33 79.67 89.78
C LYS A 94 38.67 78.25 89.29
N GLU A 95 38.05 77.86 88.20
CA GLU A 95 38.19 76.60 87.48
C GLU A 95 38.20 76.92 85.97
N SER A 96 38.35 75.90 85.11
CA SER A 96 38.01 76.09 83.69
C SER A 96 36.53 76.47 83.58
N LEU A 97 36.19 77.18 82.50
CA LEU A 97 34.82 77.38 82.09
C LEU A 97 34.62 76.54 80.83
N ASP A 98 33.68 75.60 80.90
CA ASP A 98 33.11 74.82 79.81
C ASP A 98 31.80 75.54 79.42
N ARG A 99 31.68 76.02 78.18
CA ARG A 99 30.51 76.79 77.73
C ARG A 99 29.34 75.86 77.45
N GLU A 100 29.58 74.62 77.08
CA GLU A 100 28.55 73.62 76.74
C GLU A 100 27.78 73.16 77.99
N GLU A 101 28.44 73.04 79.15
CA GLU A 101 27.80 72.77 80.44
C GLU A 101 27.03 74.00 80.96
N ILE A 102 27.61 75.21 80.83
CA ILE A 102 27.01 76.45 81.36
C ILE A 102 25.87 76.99 80.46
N CYS A 103 25.99 76.83 79.14
CA CYS A 103 25.16 77.47 78.11
C CYS A 103 24.79 76.54 76.92
N PRO A 104 24.30 75.30 77.14
CA PRO A 104 24.22 74.21 76.14
C PRO A 104 23.42 74.49 74.86
N GLN A 105 22.58 75.53 74.82
CA GLN A 105 21.70 75.87 73.68
C GLN A 105 21.58 77.39 73.46
N SER A 106 22.59 78.18 73.83
CA SER A 106 22.56 79.65 73.70
C SER A 106 23.67 80.17 72.79
N ASP A 107 23.30 80.89 71.73
CA ASP A 107 24.21 81.61 70.82
C ASP A 107 25.10 82.64 71.54
N ILE A 108 24.71 83.06 72.75
CA ILE A 108 25.41 84.04 73.57
C ILE A 108 25.48 83.52 75.01
N CYS A 109 26.67 83.16 75.48
CA CYS A 109 26.89 82.77 76.87
C CYS A 109 27.36 83.98 77.70
N THR A 110 26.56 84.41 78.69
CA THR A 110 26.88 85.56 79.54
C THR A 110 26.77 85.21 81.03
N VAL A 111 27.92 85.10 81.68
CA VAL A 111 28.03 84.77 83.11
C VAL A 111 28.10 86.06 83.92
N PHE A 112 27.15 86.25 84.84
CA PHE A 112 27.08 87.45 85.68
C PHE A 112 27.81 87.26 87.00
N PHE A 113 28.63 88.25 87.37
CA PHE A 113 29.28 88.30 88.69
C PHE A 113 28.95 89.60 89.41
N LYS A 114 28.99 89.58 90.74
CA LYS A 114 28.66 90.74 91.58
C LYS A 114 29.81 91.00 92.54
N ILE A 115 30.43 92.18 92.48
CA ILE A 115 31.50 92.58 93.40
C ILE A 115 30.89 93.42 94.52
N PHE A 116 31.03 92.93 95.74
CA PHE A 116 30.55 93.57 96.97
C PHE A 116 31.71 94.25 97.71
N PHE A 117 31.49 95.50 98.09
CA PHE A 117 32.34 96.31 98.95
C PHE A 117 31.62 96.59 100.26
N ASP A 118 32.35 96.54 101.37
CA ASP A 118 31.81 96.59 102.74
C ASP A 118 31.64 98.03 103.25
N ASN A 119 32.58 98.92 102.94
CA ASN A 119 32.61 100.31 103.45
C ASN A 119 33.08 101.30 102.36
N PRO A 120 32.27 102.31 101.97
CA PRO A 120 30.81 102.27 102.05
C PRO A 120 30.26 101.05 101.31
N LEU A 121 29.08 100.58 101.72
CA LEU A 121 28.38 99.48 101.09
C LEU A 121 28.11 99.79 99.61
N GLN A 122 28.64 98.95 98.72
CA GLN A 122 28.50 99.12 97.27
C GLN A 122 28.50 97.76 96.59
N LEU A 123 27.56 97.54 95.67
CA LEU A 123 27.47 96.34 94.85
C LEU A 123 27.60 96.75 93.37
N ILE A 124 28.53 96.12 92.66
CA ILE A 124 28.76 96.36 91.23
C ILE A 124 28.50 95.05 90.48
N ARG A 125 27.61 95.08 89.48
CA ARG A 125 27.40 93.95 88.57
C ARG A 125 28.39 94.05 87.41
N GLY A 126 29.04 92.94 87.11
CA GLY A 126 29.72 92.74 85.83
C GLY A 126 29.14 91.54 85.09
N GLU A 127 29.47 91.48 83.81
CA GLU A 127 29.11 90.40 82.90
C GLU A 127 30.36 89.96 82.12
N VAL A 128 30.61 88.66 82.11
CA VAL A 128 31.62 88.01 81.27
C VAL A 128 30.89 87.31 80.14
N GLU A 129 31.13 87.75 78.92
CA GLU A 129 30.82 87.01 77.70
C GLU A 129 31.81 85.85 77.60
N VAL A 130 31.34 84.61 77.73
CA VAL A 130 32.16 83.42 77.46
C VAL A 130 32.11 83.17 75.97
N ARG A 131 33.27 83.19 75.33
CA ARG A 131 33.43 83.00 73.90
C ARG A 131 33.75 81.55 73.60
N ASP A 132 32.93 81.05 72.69
CA ASP A 132 33.00 79.74 72.07
C ASP A 132 34.39 79.45 71.46
N VAL A 133 34.93 78.26 71.76
CA VAL A 133 36.17 77.71 71.21
C VAL A 133 35.86 76.39 70.52
N ASN A 134 36.56 76.08 69.41
CA ASN A 134 36.30 74.89 68.58
C ASN A 134 36.85 73.59 69.20
N ASP A 135 36.38 73.28 70.41
CA ASP A 135 36.88 72.25 71.31
C ASP A 135 36.16 70.89 71.13
N ASN A 136 34.89 70.89 70.68
CA ASN A 136 34.21 69.68 70.23
C ASN A 136 34.49 69.44 68.73
N SER A 137 33.69 68.58 68.11
CA SER A 137 33.73 68.23 66.70
C SER A 137 32.33 67.72 66.30
N PRO A 138 31.93 67.80 65.02
CA PRO A 138 30.72 67.13 64.55
C PRO A 138 30.76 65.61 64.81
N VAL A 139 29.73 65.05 65.44
CA VAL A 139 29.58 63.61 65.71
C VAL A 139 28.24 63.11 65.17
N PHE A 140 28.25 61.97 64.47
CA PHE A 140 27.03 61.31 64.03
C PHE A 140 26.47 60.38 65.12
N SER A 141 25.14 60.23 65.15
CA SER A 141 24.43 59.29 66.05
C SER A 141 24.71 57.81 65.75
N GLN A 142 25.13 57.50 64.53
CA GLN A 142 25.43 56.15 64.04
C GLN A 142 26.72 56.19 63.20
N GLU A 143 27.59 55.19 63.34
CA GLU A 143 28.81 55.06 62.52
C GLU A 143 28.51 54.54 61.09
N GLU A 144 27.41 53.80 60.93
CA GLU A 144 26.87 53.30 59.67
C GLU A 144 25.38 53.68 59.58
N MET A 145 24.98 54.29 58.48
CA MET A 145 23.59 54.59 58.12
C MET A 145 23.18 53.71 56.95
N VAL A 146 22.20 52.83 57.15
CA VAL A 146 21.68 51.97 56.07
C VAL A 146 20.51 52.66 55.37
N LEU A 147 20.57 52.76 54.05
CA LEU A 147 19.50 53.26 53.19
C LEU A 147 19.07 52.16 52.21
N GLU A 148 17.79 51.80 52.23
CA GLU A 148 17.21 50.89 51.25
C GLU A 148 16.57 51.71 50.12
N ILE A 149 17.08 51.56 48.89
CA ILE A 149 16.65 52.36 47.73
C ILE A 149 16.34 51.43 46.55
N VAL A 150 15.10 51.43 46.07
CA VAL A 150 14.70 50.67 44.87
C VAL A 150 15.38 51.21 43.62
N GLU A 151 15.85 50.34 42.73
CA GLU A 151 16.63 50.76 41.56
C GLU A 151 15.86 51.61 40.54
N THR A 152 14.55 51.36 40.43
CA THR A 152 13.61 52.18 39.64
C THR A 152 13.34 53.57 40.26
N ALA A 153 14.05 53.98 41.31
CA ALA A 153 14.02 55.33 41.85
C ALA A 153 14.49 56.35 40.80
N SER A 154 13.63 57.32 40.47
CA SER A 154 13.92 58.33 39.46
C SER A 154 15.09 59.24 39.88
N PRO A 155 16.02 59.60 38.97
CA PRO A 155 16.97 60.68 39.20
C PRO A 155 16.29 61.98 39.65
N GLY A 156 16.92 62.68 40.59
CA GLY A 156 16.35 63.80 41.36
C GLY A 156 15.67 63.39 42.66
N SER A 157 15.48 62.08 42.92
CA SER A 157 15.00 61.57 44.21
C SER A 157 15.92 61.96 45.37
N ARG A 158 15.33 62.21 46.55
CA ARG A 158 16.02 62.73 47.74
C ARG A 158 15.79 61.83 48.94
N PHE A 159 16.87 61.48 49.63
CA PHE A 159 16.84 60.61 50.81
C PHE A 159 17.47 61.39 51.99
N PRO A 160 16.73 61.63 53.09
CA PRO A 160 17.26 62.38 54.23
C PRO A 160 18.34 61.57 54.95
N LEU A 161 19.43 62.22 55.34
CA LEU A 161 20.50 61.63 56.13
C LEU A 161 20.39 62.07 57.60
N GLU A 162 20.87 61.26 58.54
CA GLU A 162 21.00 61.72 59.92
C GLU A 162 22.00 62.88 59.98
N SER A 163 21.63 63.95 60.68
CA SER A 163 22.48 65.12 60.82
C SER A 163 23.49 64.91 61.94
N ALA A 164 24.75 65.25 61.68
CA ALA A 164 25.76 65.31 62.73
C ALA A 164 25.34 66.34 63.79
N GLN A 165 25.65 66.04 65.05
CA GLN A 165 25.48 66.95 66.17
C GLN A 165 26.84 67.51 66.54
N ASP A 166 26.87 68.81 66.75
CA ASP A 166 28.03 69.55 67.25
C ASP A 166 27.55 70.39 68.42
N LYS A 167 28.40 70.63 69.41
CA LYS A 167 28.02 71.40 70.60
C LYS A 167 28.38 72.88 70.48
N ASP A 168 29.48 73.15 69.78
CA ASP A 168 30.03 74.47 69.53
C ASP A 168 29.02 75.30 68.71
N VAL A 169 28.99 76.62 68.91
CA VAL A 169 27.98 77.52 68.29
C VAL A 169 28.57 78.48 67.26
N GLY A 170 27.69 79.17 66.54
CA GLY A 170 28.08 80.23 65.59
C GLY A 170 28.86 79.70 64.38
N SER A 171 30.16 79.91 64.37
CA SER A 171 31.09 79.45 63.31
C SER A 171 31.75 78.11 63.60
N ASN A 172 31.87 77.75 64.87
CA ASN A 172 32.62 76.57 65.33
C ASN A 172 31.72 75.33 65.36
N GLY A 173 30.41 75.49 65.49
CA GLY A 173 29.47 74.40 65.20
C GLY A 173 29.44 74.05 63.71
N LEU A 174 29.08 72.79 63.41
CA LEU A 174 28.72 72.25 62.09
C LEU A 174 28.29 73.29 61.03
N GLN A 175 29.13 73.48 60.00
CA GLN A 175 28.84 74.36 58.87
C GLN A 175 28.45 73.61 57.59
N ASN A 176 29.08 72.46 57.34
CA ASN A 176 29.08 71.81 56.03
C ASN A 176 29.07 70.28 56.11
N TYR A 177 28.64 69.64 55.03
CA TYR A 177 28.82 68.21 54.79
C TYR A 177 29.46 67.99 53.42
N SER A 178 30.19 66.89 53.29
CA SER A 178 30.77 66.42 52.04
C SER A 178 30.60 64.90 51.92
N LEU A 179 30.50 64.42 50.68
CA LEU A 179 30.27 63.02 50.35
C LEU A 179 31.46 62.48 49.57
N GLY A 180 31.83 61.22 49.81
CA GLY A 180 32.86 60.50 49.06
C GLY A 180 32.57 60.46 47.56
N SER A 181 33.63 60.51 46.76
CA SER A 181 33.56 60.48 45.29
C SER A 181 32.87 59.22 44.79
N ASN A 182 31.73 59.37 44.12
CA ASN A 182 30.91 58.28 43.60
C ASN A 182 30.17 58.73 42.31
N SER A 183 29.50 57.80 41.62
CA SER A 183 28.85 58.02 40.32
C SER A 183 27.33 58.26 40.36
N HIS A 184 26.63 57.87 41.42
CA HIS A 184 25.16 57.83 41.45
C HIS A 184 24.53 58.89 42.34
N PHE A 185 25.25 59.43 43.33
CA PHE A 185 24.71 60.30 44.37
C PHE A 185 25.50 61.60 44.54
N SER A 186 24.78 62.72 44.61
CA SER A 186 25.26 64.00 45.11
C SER A 186 24.67 64.32 46.49
N LEU A 187 25.04 65.47 47.07
CA LEU A 187 24.62 65.89 48.39
C LEU A 187 23.94 67.27 48.32
N ALA A 188 22.65 67.33 48.66
CA ALA A 188 21.93 68.60 48.81
C ALA A 188 21.99 69.06 50.26
N LEU A 189 22.51 70.28 50.46
CA LEU A 189 22.63 70.90 51.78
C LEU A 189 21.40 71.75 52.10
N GLY A 190 20.76 71.46 53.23
CA GLY A 190 19.63 72.20 53.76
C GLY A 190 20.01 73.08 54.95
N THR A 191 19.09 73.97 55.33
CA THR A 191 19.18 74.71 56.61
C THR A 191 17.78 74.76 57.22
N GLY A 192 17.63 74.17 58.40
CA GLY A 192 16.36 74.00 59.08
C GLY A 192 15.86 75.26 59.78
N LYS A 193 14.66 75.16 60.36
CA LYS A 193 14.13 76.20 61.26
C LYS A 193 14.99 76.23 62.52
N GLY A 194 15.74 77.31 62.72
CA GLY A 194 16.74 77.44 63.80
C GLY A 194 18.20 77.33 63.35
N GLY A 195 18.48 77.30 62.04
CA GLY A 195 19.87 77.38 61.53
C GLY A 195 20.62 76.06 61.40
N ALA A 196 20.13 74.99 62.04
CA ALA A 196 20.69 73.64 61.95
C ALA A 196 20.90 73.17 60.50
N LYS A 197 22.08 72.61 60.22
CA LYS A 197 22.47 72.09 58.90
C LYS A 197 22.08 70.62 58.77
N TYR A 198 21.36 70.28 57.71
CA TYR A 198 21.02 68.91 57.36
C TYR A 198 21.46 68.60 55.92
N ALA A 199 21.65 67.32 55.63
CA ALA A 199 22.00 66.83 54.31
C ALA A 199 20.94 65.86 53.78
N GLU A 200 20.69 65.94 52.48
CA GLU A 200 19.88 64.99 51.73
C GLU A 200 20.77 64.36 50.65
N LEU A 201 20.81 63.03 50.58
CA LEU A 201 21.43 62.31 49.49
C LEU A 201 20.52 62.44 48.25
N VAL A 202 21.08 62.87 47.12
CA VAL A 202 20.31 63.07 45.88
C VAL A 202 20.79 62.09 44.82
N LEU A 203 19.87 61.33 44.23
CA LEU A 203 20.18 60.40 43.15
C LEU A 203 20.36 61.16 41.82
N GLU A 204 21.59 61.20 41.29
CA GLU A 204 21.94 61.86 40.02
C GLU A 204 21.83 60.92 38.82
N ARG A 205 22.11 59.63 39.04
CA ARG A 205 21.97 58.55 38.05
C ARG A 205 21.15 57.44 38.66
N GLN A 206 20.29 56.81 37.86
CA GLN A 206 19.53 55.63 38.29
C GLN A 206 20.49 54.53 38.80
N LEU A 207 20.00 53.68 39.69
CA LEU A 207 20.73 52.51 40.16
C LEU A 207 20.42 51.32 39.24
N ASP A 208 21.26 50.31 39.30
CA ASP A 208 21.17 49.05 38.57
C ASP A 208 21.73 48.01 39.54
N ARG A 209 20.87 47.11 40.02
CA ARG A 209 21.18 46.15 41.08
C ARG A 209 21.96 44.95 40.54
N GLU A 210 21.75 44.63 39.26
CA GLU A 210 22.51 43.64 38.49
C GLU A 210 23.97 44.08 38.30
N GLU A 211 24.21 45.37 38.05
CA GLU A 211 25.54 45.99 38.03
C GLU A 211 26.12 46.12 39.45
N GLN A 212 25.38 46.73 40.40
CA GLN A 212 25.89 46.95 41.76
C GLN A 212 24.80 46.97 42.87
N ARG A 213 24.65 45.82 43.53
CA ARG A 213 23.70 45.57 44.66
C ARG A 213 23.87 46.45 45.90
N GLU A 214 25.08 46.93 46.20
CA GLU A 214 25.36 47.77 47.37
C GLU A 214 26.40 48.86 47.07
N LEU A 215 26.17 50.08 47.57
CA LEU A 215 27.09 51.20 47.47
C LEU A 215 27.45 51.75 48.86
N ASN A 216 28.73 51.69 49.22
CA ASN A 216 29.25 52.23 50.48
C ASN A 216 29.87 53.62 50.24
N LEU A 217 29.28 54.65 50.82
CA LEU A 217 29.68 56.05 50.67
C LEU A 217 30.20 56.60 52.01
N LEU A 218 31.23 57.45 51.97
CA LEU A 218 31.72 58.14 53.17
C LEU A 218 31.06 59.52 53.29
N LEU A 219 30.26 59.75 54.33
CA LEU A 219 29.72 61.07 54.68
C LEU A 219 30.64 61.72 55.70
N THR A 220 31.09 62.95 55.42
CA THR A 220 31.96 63.74 56.31
C THR A 220 31.29 65.06 56.66
N ALA A 221 31.00 65.27 57.94
CA ALA A 221 30.54 66.54 58.49
C ALA A 221 31.75 67.38 58.93
N SER A 222 31.71 68.70 58.72
CA SER A 222 32.78 69.62 59.16
C SER A 222 32.22 70.89 59.80
N ASP A 223 32.94 71.38 60.80
CA ASP A 223 32.74 72.71 61.37
C ASP A 223 33.24 73.84 60.42
N GLY A 224 33.27 75.06 60.94
CA GLY A 224 33.92 76.24 60.35
C GLY A 224 35.11 76.75 61.18
N GLY A 225 35.70 75.88 61.99
CA GLY A 225 36.74 76.17 62.96
C GLY A 225 38.09 76.59 62.37
N SER A 226 39.05 76.85 63.25
CA SER A 226 40.44 77.15 62.86
C SER A 226 41.41 76.70 63.97
N PRO A 227 41.97 75.47 63.89
CA PRO A 227 41.82 74.49 62.80
C PRO A 227 40.39 73.92 62.71
N PRO A 228 39.91 73.57 61.50
CA PRO A 228 38.62 72.92 61.34
C PRO A 228 38.71 71.43 61.72
N ARG A 229 37.62 70.88 62.25
CA ARG A 229 37.48 69.49 62.70
C ARG A 229 36.27 68.85 62.02
N SER A 230 36.22 67.53 62.06
CA SER A 230 35.25 66.75 61.28
C SER A 230 34.91 65.41 61.91
N GLY A 231 33.69 64.96 61.65
CA GLY A 231 33.20 63.61 61.93
C GLY A 231 32.85 62.88 60.65
N THR A 232 32.88 61.55 60.69
CA THR A 232 32.59 60.69 59.54
C THR A 232 31.60 59.59 59.90
N ALA A 233 30.69 59.27 58.98
CA ALA A 233 29.86 58.08 59.03
C ALA A 233 29.85 57.40 57.65
N GLN A 234 29.64 56.09 57.62
CA GLN A 234 29.40 55.36 56.38
C GLN A 234 27.90 55.42 56.05
N VAL A 235 27.56 55.65 54.79
CA VAL A 235 26.20 55.53 54.25
C VAL A 235 26.21 54.32 53.33
N ARG A 236 25.60 53.22 53.77
CA ARG A 236 25.46 51.97 53.01
C ARG A 236 24.11 51.98 52.31
N VAL A 237 24.14 52.19 51.01
CA VAL A 237 22.96 52.04 50.16
C VAL A 237 22.83 50.57 49.77
N VAL A 238 21.76 49.93 50.22
CA VAL A 238 21.31 48.63 49.73
C VAL A 238 20.33 48.88 48.60
N VAL A 239 20.63 48.36 47.41
CA VAL A 239 19.74 48.51 46.25
C VAL A 239 18.65 47.45 46.35
N LEU A 240 17.39 47.90 46.43
CA LEU A 240 16.23 47.02 46.45
C LEU A 240 15.82 46.65 45.03
N ASP A 241 15.56 45.36 44.86
CA ASP A 241 15.15 44.69 43.63
C ASP A 241 13.80 45.19 43.10
N ALA A 242 13.73 45.43 41.79
CA ALA A 242 12.50 45.64 41.05
C ALA A 242 12.42 44.67 39.86
N ASN A 243 11.20 44.22 39.52
CA ASN A 243 10.99 43.32 38.37
C ASN A 243 11.02 44.13 37.05
N ASP A 244 12.19 44.62 36.63
CA ASP A 244 12.36 45.42 35.41
C ASP A 244 13.14 44.74 34.27
N ASN A 245 13.86 43.64 34.56
CA ASN A 245 14.26 42.68 33.53
C ASN A 245 13.08 41.73 33.18
N ASN A 246 13.31 40.84 32.22
CA ASN A 246 12.33 39.82 31.84
C ASN A 246 12.99 38.49 31.47
N PRO A 247 12.27 37.34 31.55
CA PRO A 247 12.90 36.04 31.33
C PRO A 247 13.38 35.87 29.88
N VAL A 248 14.66 35.64 29.64
CA VAL A 248 15.27 35.48 28.31
C VAL A 248 15.52 34.01 27.99
N PHE A 249 14.93 33.49 26.91
CA PHE A 249 15.23 32.14 26.40
C PHE A 249 16.56 32.09 25.66
N GLY A 250 17.29 30.97 25.79
CA GLY A 250 18.56 30.77 25.08
C GLY A 250 18.45 30.62 23.55
N ARG A 251 17.24 30.43 22.99
CA ARG A 251 16.92 30.46 21.56
C ARG A 251 15.49 30.97 21.32
N GLU A 252 15.25 31.62 20.19
CA GLU A 252 13.89 31.96 19.74
C GLU A 252 13.12 30.74 19.24
N VAL A 253 13.81 29.78 18.61
CA VAL A 253 13.25 28.54 18.05
C VAL A 253 14.08 27.34 18.50
N TYR A 254 13.41 26.27 18.90
CA TYR A 254 13.98 24.96 19.20
C TYR A 254 13.39 23.92 18.24
N GLU A 255 14.21 23.40 17.34
CA GLU A 255 13.86 22.33 16.41
C GLU A 255 14.28 20.97 17.00
N VAL A 256 13.38 19.99 17.02
CA VAL A 256 13.63 18.62 17.49
C VAL A 256 12.97 17.61 16.56
N ARG A 257 13.65 16.48 16.34
CA ARG A 257 13.15 15.33 15.58
C ARG A 257 12.77 14.20 16.54
N LEU A 258 11.62 13.58 16.31
CA LEU A 258 11.02 12.62 17.25
C LEU A 258 10.25 11.55 16.48
N SER A 259 10.60 10.27 16.62
CA SER A 259 9.85 9.16 16.01
C SER A 259 8.44 9.08 16.58
N GLU A 260 7.44 8.77 15.75
CA GLU A 260 6.04 8.73 16.19
C GLU A 260 5.78 7.68 17.28
N ASN A 261 6.45 6.53 17.17
CA ASN A 261 6.42 5.46 18.17
C ASN A 261 7.11 5.79 19.51
N SER A 262 7.46 7.06 19.75
CA SER A 262 8.04 7.51 21.02
C SER A 262 7.06 7.31 22.19
N PRO A 263 7.39 6.52 23.22
CA PRO A 263 6.47 6.24 24.31
C PRO A 263 6.15 7.49 25.17
N PRO A 264 4.91 7.59 25.69
CA PRO A 264 4.55 8.60 26.69
C PRO A 264 5.52 8.61 27.89
N GLY A 265 5.84 9.82 28.35
CA GLY A 265 6.86 10.10 29.36
C GLY A 265 8.27 10.36 28.81
N GLN A 266 8.54 10.07 27.52
CA GLN A 266 9.83 10.39 26.87
C GLN A 266 10.09 11.91 26.87
N LEU A 267 11.32 12.31 27.21
CA LEU A 267 11.76 13.70 27.13
C LEU A 267 11.96 14.10 25.66
N VAL A 268 11.31 15.19 25.24
CA VAL A 268 11.49 15.79 23.91
C VAL A 268 12.65 16.79 23.95
N LEU A 269 12.57 17.76 24.87
CA LEU A 269 13.62 18.72 25.17
C LEU A 269 13.36 19.42 26.51
N GLN A 270 14.32 20.18 27.02
CA GLN A 270 14.13 21.12 28.12
C GLN A 270 14.35 22.55 27.60
N VAL A 271 13.34 23.41 27.71
CA VAL A 271 13.53 24.85 27.50
C VAL A 271 14.06 25.48 28.78
N ALA A 272 14.93 26.49 28.64
CA ALA A 272 15.40 27.30 29.75
C ALA A 272 15.31 28.76 29.35
N ALA A 273 14.66 29.55 30.22
CA ALA A 273 14.78 30.99 30.26
C ALA A 273 15.48 31.41 31.54
N THR A 274 16.36 32.41 31.43
CA THR A 274 17.09 33.01 32.55
C THR A 274 16.57 34.41 32.80
N ASP A 275 16.37 34.74 34.06
CA ASP A 275 15.97 36.05 34.54
C ASP A 275 16.98 36.48 35.63
N PRO A 276 17.53 37.71 35.60
CA PRO A 276 18.59 38.13 36.51
C PRO A 276 18.09 38.67 37.86
N ASP A 277 16.81 39.01 37.98
CA ASP A 277 16.22 39.64 39.16
C ASP A 277 16.24 38.69 40.38
N GLU A 278 16.00 39.19 41.60
CA GLU A 278 16.09 38.39 42.82
C GLU A 278 14.77 37.72 43.27
N GLY A 279 14.91 36.59 43.97
CA GLY A 279 13.84 36.00 44.77
C GLY A 279 12.65 35.51 43.96
N SER A 280 11.56 36.27 43.95
CA SER A 280 10.36 35.99 43.16
C SER A 280 10.46 36.49 41.73
N ASN A 281 11.24 37.54 41.49
CA ASN A 281 11.30 38.24 40.22
C ASN A 281 12.15 37.40 39.25
N GLY A 282 13.34 36.96 39.67
CA GLY A 282 14.11 35.95 38.92
C GLY A 282 13.47 34.55 38.80
N LYS A 283 12.31 34.30 39.41
CA LYS A 283 11.71 32.95 39.44
C LYS A 283 10.71 32.71 38.30
N VAL A 284 11.26 32.24 37.19
CA VAL A 284 10.51 31.80 36.00
C VAL A 284 9.57 30.61 36.26
N ARG A 285 8.39 30.65 35.65
CA ARG A 285 7.47 29.53 35.38
C ARG A 285 7.18 29.39 33.88
N TYR A 286 6.98 28.17 33.41
CA TYR A 286 6.75 27.84 31.99
C TYR A 286 5.29 27.46 31.72
N THR A 287 4.73 27.91 30.58
CA THR A 287 3.35 27.60 30.16
C THR A 287 3.20 27.49 28.63
N PHE A 288 2.31 26.62 28.15
CA PHE A 288 1.97 26.55 26.71
C PHE A 288 0.95 27.64 26.33
N THR A 289 1.42 28.63 25.57
CA THR A 289 0.58 29.68 24.97
C THR A 289 0.38 29.41 23.48
N GLN A 290 -0.69 29.94 22.87
CA GLN A 290 -0.92 29.94 21.40
C GLN A 290 -0.75 28.58 20.68
N THR A 291 -0.79 27.47 21.43
CA THR A 291 -0.47 26.12 20.95
C THR A 291 -1.77 25.39 20.59
N PRO A 292 -1.83 24.66 19.46
CA PRO A 292 -3.01 23.89 19.07
C PRO A 292 -3.49 22.90 20.14
N GLU A 293 -4.78 22.62 20.17
CA GLU A 293 -5.38 21.77 21.21
C GLU A 293 -4.93 20.29 21.10
N GLY A 294 -4.75 19.78 19.88
CA GLY A 294 -4.12 18.46 19.65
C GLY A 294 -2.71 18.39 20.22
N SER A 295 -1.82 19.33 19.86
CA SER A 295 -0.45 19.39 20.40
C SER A 295 -0.40 19.48 21.93
N ARG A 296 -1.41 20.09 22.57
CA ARG A 296 -1.53 20.14 24.05
C ARG A 296 -1.98 18.83 24.71
N GLN A 297 -2.54 17.90 23.95
CA GLN A 297 -2.85 16.53 24.41
C GLN A 297 -1.66 15.59 24.16
N LEU A 298 -0.87 15.88 23.12
CA LEU A 298 0.30 15.10 22.73
C LEU A 298 1.57 15.41 23.53
N PHE A 299 1.71 16.63 24.05
CA PHE A 299 2.89 17.06 24.82
C PHE A 299 2.53 17.69 26.17
N GLU A 300 3.24 17.27 27.22
CA GLU A 300 3.20 17.87 28.56
C GLU A 300 4.42 18.79 28.76
N LEU A 301 4.23 19.92 29.45
CA LEU A 301 5.29 20.86 29.84
C LEU A 301 5.32 20.98 31.36
N ASN A 302 6.47 20.67 31.96
CA ASN A 302 6.69 20.90 33.38
C ASN A 302 6.83 22.42 33.65
N PRO A 303 5.94 23.03 34.47
CA PRO A 303 5.90 24.48 34.65
C PRO A 303 7.03 25.01 35.54
N ASP A 304 7.78 24.15 36.23
CA ASP A 304 8.88 24.51 37.14
C ASP A 304 10.27 24.14 36.56
N THR A 305 10.39 23.08 35.75
CA THR A 305 11.68 22.68 35.14
C THR A 305 11.85 23.04 33.66
N GLY A 306 10.77 23.35 32.94
CA GLY A 306 10.82 23.62 31.49
C GLY A 306 11.01 22.36 30.62
N GLU A 307 10.96 21.15 31.20
CA GLU A 307 10.93 19.89 30.44
C GLU A 307 9.64 19.76 29.64
N ILE A 308 9.77 19.45 28.35
CA ILE A 308 8.67 19.02 27.48
C ILE A 308 8.78 17.51 27.26
N ARG A 309 7.69 16.79 27.53
CA ARG A 309 7.60 15.33 27.42
C ARG A 309 6.44 14.91 26.52
N VAL A 310 6.58 13.74 25.90
CA VAL A 310 5.47 13.07 25.18
C VAL A 310 4.40 12.67 26.20
N ALA A 311 3.14 12.94 25.91
CA ALA A 311 1.99 12.65 26.77
C ALA A 311 0.92 11.78 26.09
N GLY A 312 0.73 11.96 24.77
CA GLY A 312 -0.12 11.12 23.93
C GLY A 312 0.69 10.31 22.91
N ASN A 313 0.01 9.50 22.11
CA ASN A 313 0.61 8.82 20.96
C ASN A 313 0.78 9.81 19.80
N LEU A 314 1.97 9.87 19.20
CA LEU A 314 2.19 10.62 17.96
C LEU A 314 1.85 9.73 16.76
N ASP A 315 1.47 10.36 15.66
CA ASP A 315 0.98 9.74 14.43
C ASP A 315 1.43 10.64 13.26
N PHE A 316 2.31 10.12 12.40
CA PHE A 316 2.91 10.84 11.28
C PHE A 316 1.90 11.02 10.12
N GLU A 317 0.90 10.16 10.02
CA GLU A 317 -0.14 10.19 9.00
C GLU A 317 -1.22 11.23 9.34
N GLU A 318 -1.47 11.49 10.63
CA GLU A 318 -2.24 12.64 11.11
C GLU A 318 -1.42 13.94 11.06
N ALA A 319 -0.21 13.97 11.65
CA ALA A 319 0.50 15.22 11.91
C ALA A 319 2.04 15.12 11.82
N LYS A 320 2.59 15.29 10.61
CA LYS A 320 4.05 15.29 10.33
C LYS A 320 4.87 16.34 11.10
N SER A 321 4.26 17.37 11.70
CA SER A 321 4.94 18.27 12.63
C SER A 321 4.00 19.01 13.60
N HIS A 322 4.54 19.44 14.74
CA HIS A 322 3.84 20.24 15.75
C HIS A 322 4.62 21.50 16.12
N GLU A 323 3.99 22.68 15.98
CA GLU A 323 4.49 23.92 16.58
C GLU A 323 3.82 24.17 17.94
N MET A 324 4.64 24.50 18.94
CA MET A 324 4.23 24.89 20.30
C MET A 324 4.92 26.21 20.67
N VAL A 325 4.23 27.08 21.42
CA VAL A 325 4.80 28.38 21.85
C VAL A 325 4.84 28.45 23.38
N VAL A 326 6.03 28.23 23.94
CA VAL A 326 6.24 28.27 25.39
C VAL A 326 6.42 29.72 25.84
N ARG A 327 5.67 30.13 26.86
CA ARG A 327 5.86 31.40 27.57
C ARG A 327 6.55 31.14 28.90
N ALA A 328 7.72 31.74 29.09
CA ALA A 328 8.35 31.93 30.40
C ALA A 328 7.74 33.18 31.03
N THR A 329 7.31 33.11 32.29
CA THR A 329 6.79 34.25 33.07
C THR A 329 7.44 34.25 34.45
N ASP A 330 7.89 35.40 34.92
CA ASP A 330 8.43 35.61 36.25
C ASP A 330 7.34 35.66 37.35
N GLY A 331 7.70 36.13 38.56
CA GLY A 331 6.77 36.43 39.64
C GLY A 331 6.02 37.77 39.53
N GLY A 332 6.58 38.80 38.88
CA GLY A 332 5.97 40.13 38.75
C GLY A 332 4.97 40.29 37.60
N GLY A 333 5.04 39.42 36.60
CA GLY A 333 4.19 39.34 35.41
C GLY A 333 4.88 39.54 34.05
N LEU A 334 6.17 39.88 33.98
CA LEU A 334 6.89 40.01 32.71
C LEU A 334 7.23 38.63 32.14
N SER A 335 7.50 38.59 30.83
CA SER A 335 7.57 37.31 30.11
C SER A 335 8.16 37.43 28.71
N ALA A 336 8.88 36.40 28.27
CA ALA A 336 9.17 36.15 26.86
C ALA A 336 8.48 34.88 26.35
N ARG A 337 8.70 34.59 25.05
CA ARG A 337 8.20 33.37 24.39
C ARG A 337 9.29 32.79 23.50
N CYS A 338 9.33 31.47 23.38
CA CYS A 338 10.07 30.78 22.33
C CYS A 338 9.14 29.81 21.57
N LYS A 339 9.51 29.47 20.34
CA LYS A 339 8.88 28.39 19.57
C LYS A 339 9.59 27.07 19.83
N VAL A 340 8.82 26.01 19.88
CA VAL A 340 9.29 24.63 19.76
C VAL A 340 8.64 24.03 18.52
N GLN A 341 9.44 23.51 17.61
CA GLN A 341 8.97 22.82 16.41
C GLN A 341 9.45 21.37 16.49
N VAL A 342 8.49 20.44 16.60
CA VAL A 342 8.75 19.00 16.58
C VAL A 342 8.45 18.50 15.17
N GLU A 343 9.47 17.99 14.49
CA GLU A 343 9.36 17.22 13.25
C GLU A 343 9.17 15.75 13.63
N VAL A 344 8.02 15.18 13.25
CA VAL A 344 7.73 13.77 13.52
C VAL A 344 8.45 12.92 12.46
N LEU A 345 9.12 11.85 12.90
CA LEU A 345 9.81 10.91 12.01
C LEU A 345 8.96 9.65 11.81
N ASP A 346 8.62 9.42 10.55
CA ASP A 346 8.06 8.22 9.93
C ASP A 346 8.70 6.92 10.44
N VAL A 347 7.87 5.99 10.91
CA VAL A 347 8.24 4.62 11.29
C VAL A 347 7.31 3.65 10.59
N ASN A 348 7.89 2.64 9.92
CA ASN A 348 7.15 1.66 9.13
C ASN A 348 6.17 0.81 9.97
N ASP A 349 4.93 1.25 10.12
CA ASP A 349 3.93 0.66 11.03
C ASP A 349 2.57 0.36 10.36
N ASN A 350 2.26 0.98 9.22
CA ASN A 350 1.16 0.56 8.36
C ASN A 350 1.62 -0.53 7.37
N PRO A 351 0.88 -1.64 7.22
CA PRO A 351 1.13 -2.60 6.15
C PRO A 351 0.46 -2.14 4.84
N PRO A 352 1.01 -2.51 3.66
CA PRO A 352 0.41 -2.20 2.36
C PRO A 352 -1.06 -2.64 2.25
N GLU A 353 -1.97 -1.77 1.82
CA GLU A 353 -3.38 -2.08 1.58
C GLU A 353 -3.61 -2.44 0.10
N ILE A 354 -4.05 -3.68 -0.19
CA ILE A 354 -4.40 -4.13 -1.55
C ILE A 354 -5.90 -3.90 -1.79
N ALA A 355 -6.25 -3.06 -2.77
CA ALA A 355 -7.62 -2.72 -3.11
C ALA A 355 -7.99 -3.22 -4.52
N LEU A 356 -8.74 -4.33 -4.58
CA LEU A 356 -9.26 -4.89 -5.83
C LEU A 356 -10.30 -3.92 -6.45
N THR A 357 -9.93 -3.31 -7.58
CA THR A 357 -10.72 -2.27 -8.26
C THR A 357 -11.70 -2.88 -9.28
N SER A 358 -11.29 -3.96 -9.96
CA SER A 358 -12.13 -4.70 -10.90
C SER A 358 -11.62 -6.15 -11.05
N LEU A 359 -12.54 -7.09 -11.24
CA LEU A 359 -12.25 -8.50 -11.50
C LEU A 359 -13.19 -9.02 -12.60
N THR A 360 -12.61 -9.60 -13.65
CA THR A 360 -13.35 -10.36 -14.66
C THR A 360 -13.75 -11.71 -14.08
N ALA A 361 -15.05 -11.94 -13.89
CA ALA A 361 -15.55 -13.12 -13.17
C ALA A 361 -15.21 -14.47 -13.82
N SER A 362 -15.10 -14.51 -15.15
CA SER A 362 -14.61 -15.69 -15.88
C SER A 362 -14.01 -15.28 -17.23
N ILE A 363 -13.01 -16.04 -17.70
CA ILE A 363 -12.19 -15.74 -18.88
C ILE A 363 -12.17 -16.96 -19.81
N PRO A 364 -12.41 -16.80 -21.13
CA PRO A 364 -12.35 -17.92 -22.07
C PRO A 364 -10.91 -18.40 -22.24
N GLU A 365 -10.72 -19.71 -22.45
CA GLU A 365 -9.38 -20.27 -22.59
C GLU A 365 -8.65 -19.84 -23.87
N ASP A 366 -9.40 -19.51 -24.93
CA ASP A 366 -8.88 -18.90 -26.16
C ASP A 366 -8.37 -17.45 -25.97
N ALA A 367 -8.51 -16.88 -24.75
CA ALA A 367 -8.08 -15.52 -24.45
C ALA A 367 -6.57 -15.32 -24.74
N PRO A 368 -6.22 -14.37 -25.62
CA PRO A 368 -4.84 -14.20 -26.05
C PRO A 368 -3.93 -13.75 -24.87
N PRO A 369 -2.63 -14.11 -24.89
CA PRO A 369 -1.67 -13.63 -23.91
C PRO A 369 -1.64 -12.10 -23.79
N ARG A 370 -1.58 -11.61 -22.55
CA ARG A 370 -1.76 -10.23 -22.07
C ARG A 370 -3.20 -9.72 -22.01
N THR A 371 -4.19 -10.62 -21.99
CA THR A 371 -5.57 -10.28 -21.63
C THR A 371 -5.64 -9.89 -20.15
N VAL A 372 -6.33 -8.78 -19.84
CA VAL A 372 -6.46 -8.26 -18.47
C VAL A 372 -7.53 -9.02 -17.71
N VAL A 373 -7.14 -9.58 -16.57
CA VAL A 373 -7.96 -10.40 -15.67
C VAL A 373 -8.59 -9.55 -14.57
N ALA A 374 -7.76 -8.77 -13.91
CA ALA A 374 -8.13 -7.94 -12.76
C ALA A 374 -7.28 -6.68 -12.72
N LEU A 375 -7.83 -5.62 -12.12
CA LEU A 375 -7.15 -4.38 -11.82
C LEU A 375 -7.24 -4.15 -10.31
N PHE A 376 -6.09 -3.92 -9.68
CA PHE A 376 -6.02 -3.57 -8.27
C PHE A 376 -5.04 -2.41 -8.07
N SER A 377 -5.23 -1.63 -7.01
CA SER A 377 -4.24 -0.69 -6.52
C SER A 377 -3.62 -1.21 -5.24
N VAL A 378 -2.37 -0.84 -4.99
CA VAL A 378 -1.71 -1.09 -3.72
C VAL A 378 -1.31 0.25 -3.12
N ARG A 379 -1.78 0.51 -1.91
CA ARG A 379 -1.57 1.78 -1.23
C ARG A 379 -0.99 1.53 0.15
N ASP A 380 0.15 2.15 0.41
CA ASP A 380 0.61 2.36 1.77
C ASP A 380 0.12 3.71 2.34
N ARG A 381 0.30 3.88 3.65
CA ARG A 381 0.03 5.16 4.35
C ARG A 381 1.32 5.87 4.72
N ASP A 382 2.35 5.09 5.07
CA ASP A 382 3.69 5.54 5.40
C ASP A 382 4.33 6.29 4.19
N SER A 383 5.47 6.96 4.38
CA SER A 383 6.11 7.75 3.33
C SER A 383 7.52 7.24 2.94
N GLY A 384 8.08 7.82 1.87
CA GLY A 384 9.48 7.60 1.48
C GLY A 384 9.80 6.19 0.95
N ASP A 385 10.62 5.45 1.70
CA ASP A 385 10.91 4.03 1.44
C ASP A 385 9.98 3.10 2.24
N ASN A 386 9.45 3.54 3.39
CA ASN A 386 8.45 2.79 4.15
C ASN A 386 7.19 2.66 3.28
N GLY A 387 6.63 3.78 2.81
CA GLY A 387 5.46 3.79 1.92
C GLY A 387 5.65 3.25 0.48
N ARG A 388 6.80 2.64 0.13
CA ARG A 388 7.05 2.12 -1.23
C ARG A 388 6.75 0.64 -1.33
N THR A 389 5.71 0.30 -2.08
CA THR A 389 5.21 -1.08 -2.20
C THR A 389 5.72 -1.80 -3.46
N GLU A 390 6.08 -3.07 -3.31
CA GLU A 390 6.42 -4.01 -4.37
C GLU A 390 5.43 -5.19 -4.35
N CYS A 391 4.94 -5.60 -5.52
CA CYS A 391 3.91 -6.64 -5.64
C CYS A 391 4.44 -7.90 -6.32
N THR A 392 4.12 -9.05 -5.75
CA THR A 392 4.54 -10.37 -6.21
C THR A 392 3.33 -11.33 -6.28
N MET A 393 3.49 -12.43 -7.01
CA MET A 393 2.49 -13.49 -7.15
C MET A 393 3.13 -14.81 -6.70
N ASP A 394 2.44 -15.59 -5.88
CA ASP A 394 2.95 -16.87 -5.41
C ASP A 394 2.70 -17.99 -6.44
N GLY A 395 3.77 -18.62 -6.92
CA GLY A 395 3.72 -19.83 -7.76
C GLY A 395 4.02 -19.64 -9.25
N ASP A 396 4.26 -20.75 -9.94
CA ASP A 396 4.46 -20.81 -11.40
C ASP A 396 3.10 -20.91 -12.10
N LEU A 397 2.46 -19.75 -12.30
CA LEU A 397 1.10 -19.61 -12.81
C LEU A 397 1.10 -18.99 -14.23
N PRO A 398 0.11 -19.27 -15.09
CA PRO A 398 0.06 -18.75 -16.46
C PRO A 398 -0.33 -17.25 -16.55
N PHE A 399 -0.12 -16.50 -15.46
CA PHE A 399 -0.47 -15.09 -15.31
C PHE A 399 0.78 -14.25 -15.01
N SER A 400 0.63 -12.93 -15.00
CA SER A 400 1.68 -11.96 -14.73
C SER A 400 1.10 -10.72 -14.08
N LEU A 401 1.86 -10.06 -13.19
CA LEU A 401 1.54 -8.73 -12.68
C LEU A 401 2.28 -7.69 -13.54
N THR A 402 1.55 -6.74 -14.10
CA THR A 402 2.14 -5.57 -14.79
C THR A 402 1.83 -4.30 -13.99
N PRO A 403 2.82 -3.60 -13.40
CA PRO A 403 2.60 -2.28 -12.83
C PRO A 403 2.24 -1.27 -13.92
N THR A 404 1.40 -0.29 -13.61
CA THR A 404 0.96 0.75 -14.56
C THR A 404 1.35 2.17 -14.09
N PHE A 405 0.45 2.89 -13.43
CA PHE A 405 0.67 4.22 -12.86
C PHE A 405 0.02 4.30 -11.47
N ASP A 406 0.42 5.26 -10.63
CA ASP A 406 -0.14 5.52 -9.30
C ASP A 406 -0.36 4.26 -8.43
N ASN A 407 0.61 3.35 -8.44
CA ASN A 407 0.59 2.04 -7.77
C ASN A 407 -0.58 1.10 -8.15
N TYR A 408 -1.18 1.29 -9.34
CA TYR A 408 -2.08 0.30 -9.94
C TYR A 408 -1.28 -0.82 -10.62
N TYR A 409 -1.87 -2.01 -10.58
CA TYR A 409 -1.34 -3.24 -11.14
C TYR A 409 -2.43 -3.97 -11.93
N GLU A 410 -2.09 -4.38 -13.14
CA GLU A 410 -2.93 -5.27 -13.96
C GLU A 410 -2.46 -6.71 -13.81
N LEU A 411 -3.36 -7.59 -13.36
CA LEU A 411 -3.20 -9.04 -13.50
C LEU A 411 -3.53 -9.41 -14.95
N ARG A 412 -2.58 -10.02 -15.67
CA ARG A 412 -2.72 -10.36 -17.09
C ARG A 412 -2.37 -11.82 -17.37
N THR A 413 -3.03 -12.44 -18.36
CA THR A 413 -2.59 -13.74 -18.90
C THR A 413 -1.17 -13.62 -19.50
N ASN A 414 -0.35 -14.66 -19.35
CA ASN A 414 1.03 -14.71 -19.82
C ASN A 414 1.26 -15.89 -20.77
N ALA A 415 0.68 -17.05 -20.45
CA ALA A 415 0.59 -18.20 -21.34
C ALA A 415 -0.81 -18.34 -21.95
N ALA A 416 -1.01 -19.35 -22.80
CA ALA A 416 -2.34 -19.83 -23.15
C ALA A 416 -3.00 -20.50 -21.93
N LEU A 417 -4.33 -20.52 -21.92
CA LEU A 417 -5.15 -21.20 -20.90
C LEU A 417 -5.73 -22.49 -21.51
N ASP A 418 -6.23 -23.37 -20.64
CA ASP A 418 -6.60 -24.77 -20.93
C ASP A 418 -7.47 -25.25 -19.76
N ARG A 419 -8.80 -25.32 -19.97
CA ARG A 419 -9.81 -25.56 -18.93
C ARG A 419 -9.92 -27.04 -18.58
N GLU A 420 -9.75 -27.92 -19.56
CA GLU A 420 -9.70 -29.38 -19.41
C GLU A 420 -8.59 -29.79 -18.45
N ARG A 421 -7.46 -29.06 -18.49
CA ARG A 421 -6.37 -29.19 -17.53
C ARG A 421 -6.59 -28.43 -16.23
N THR A 422 -7.00 -27.17 -16.27
CA THR A 422 -7.18 -26.31 -15.08
C THR A 422 -8.31 -25.29 -15.25
N ALA A 423 -9.53 -25.71 -14.90
CA ALA A 423 -10.73 -24.88 -14.97
C ALA A 423 -10.77 -23.67 -14.00
N GLU A 424 -9.99 -23.68 -12.91
CA GLU A 424 -10.03 -22.64 -11.87
C GLU A 424 -8.64 -22.33 -11.30
N TYR A 425 -8.37 -21.05 -11.08
CA TYR A 425 -7.13 -20.56 -10.45
C TYR A 425 -7.45 -19.72 -9.21
N ASN A 426 -6.73 -19.96 -8.12
CA ASN A 426 -6.73 -19.13 -6.92
C ASN A 426 -5.35 -18.47 -6.80
N ILE A 427 -5.28 -17.17 -7.08
CA ILE A 427 -4.04 -16.43 -7.30
C ILE A 427 -3.77 -15.55 -6.07
N THR A 428 -2.81 -15.96 -5.23
CA THR A 428 -2.34 -15.15 -4.11
C THR A 428 -1.42 -14.04 -4.61
N ILE A 429 -1.81 -12.79 -4.35
CA ILE A 429 -1.01 -11.59 -4.61
C ILE A 429 -0.44 -11.13 -3.28
N THR A 430 0.87 -10.99 -3.19
CA THR A 430 1.58 -10.51 -2.00
C THR A 430 2.13 -9.11 -2.28
N ALA A 431 1.65 -8.11 -1.54
CA ALA A 431 2.22 -6.77 -1.51
C ALA A 431 3.16 -6.64 -0.30
N MET A 432 4.31 -6.02 -0.49
CA MET A 432 5.34 -5.85 0.53
C MET A 432 5.88 -4.42 0.44
N ASP A 433 6.05 -3.75 1.57
CA ASP A 433 6.64 -2.39 1.62
C ASP A 433 8.15 -2.42 1.25
N TRP A 434 8.89 -1.33 1.46
CA TRP A 434 10.36 -1.27 1.38
C TRP A 434 11.02 -0.82 2.69
N GLY A 435 10.29 -0.88 3.80
CA GLY A 435 10.74 -0.43 5.11
C GLY A 435 11.82 -1.28 5.77
N THR A 436 12.39 -0.74 6.85
CA THR A 436 13.50 -1.40 7.58
C THR A 436 13.06 -2.72 8.24
N MET A 437 11.80 -2.80 8.66
CA MET A 437 11.16 -3.99 9.24
C MET A 437 9.97 -4.40 8.38
N ARG A 438 10.27 -4.90 7.17
CA ARG A 438 9.32 -5.12 6.07
C ARG A 438 8.00 -5.76 6.50
N LEU A 439 6.89 -5.06 6.31
CA LEU A 439 5.52 -5.54 6.42
C LEU A 439 5.00 -5.99 5.04
N SER A 440 3.93 -6.80 5.07
CA SER A 440 3.33 -7.35 3.86
C SER A 440 1.87 -7.74 4.08
N SER A 441 1.06 -7.60 3.03
CA SER A 441 -0.33 -8.07 2.97
C SER A 441 -0.52 -9.03 1.80
N ARG A 442 -1.63 -9.79 1.85
CA ARG A 442 -1.96 -10.81 0.85
C ARG A 442 -3.45 -10.79 0.53
N GLU A 443 -3.76 -10.84 -0.75
CA GLU A 443 -5.13 -10.91 -1.28
C GLU A 443 -5.24 -12.06 -2.29
N ASN A 444 -6.39 -12.75 -2.31
CA ASN A 444 -6.61 -13.95 -3.12
C ASN A 444 -7.59 -13.68 -4.25
N VAL A 445 -7.09 -13.64 -5.49
CA VAL A 445 -7.92 -13.43 -6.68
C VAL A 445 -8.33 -14.78 -7.27
N PHE A 446 -9.62 -15.09 -7.19
CA PHE A 446 -10.21 -16.29 -7.78
C PHE A 446 -10.63 -16.04 -9.23
N VAL A 447 -10.20 -16.90 -10.16
CA VAL A 447 -10.41 -16.77 -11.61
C VAL A 447 -10.93 -18.10 -12.15
N GLN A 448 -12.14 -18.11 -12.70
CA GLN A 448 -12.71 -19.27 -13.38
C GLN A 448 -12.45 -19.19 -14.88
N ILE A 449 -12.04 -20.29 -15.50
CA ILE A 449 -11.88 -20.38 -16.96
C ILE A 449 -13.22 -20.83 -17.56
N SER A 450 -13.73 -20.07 -18.54
CA SER A 450 -14.96 -20.40 -19.25
C SER A 450 -14.67 -21.20 -20.50
N ASP A 451 -15.43 -22.28 -20.65
CA ASP A 451 -15.39 -23.25 -21.72
C ASP A 451 -15.54 -22.66 -23.14
N VAL A 452 -14.62 -23.03 -24.03
CA VAL A 452 -14.65 -22.79 -25.48
C VAL A 452 -14.69 -24.14 -26.21
N ASN A 453 -15.48 -24.24 -27.29
CA ASN A 453 -15.70 -25.51 -28.00
C ASN A 453 -14.51 -25.87 -28.92
N ASP A 454 -13.36 -26.25 -28.36
CA ASP A 454 -12.15 -26.57 -29.12
C ASP A 454 -11.80 -28.07 -29.19
N ASN A 455 -12.36 -28.90 -28.30
CA ASN A 455 -12.35 -30.36 -28.45
C ASN A 455 -13.52 -30.83 -29.33
N SER A 456 -13.52 -32.11 -29.70
CA SER A 456 -14.58 -32.68 -30.53
C SER A 456 -14.92 -34.11 -30.09
N PRO A 457 -16.17 -34.59 -30.26
CA PRO A 457 -16.61 -35.82 -29.57
C PRO A 457 -15.84 -37.07 -30.00
N GLU A 458 -14.94 -37.58 -29.16
CA GLU A 458 -14.13 -38.77 -29.47
C GLU A 458 -14.93 -40.06 -29.24
N PHE A 459 -15.03 -40.91 -30.27
CA PHE A 459 -15.62 -42.25 -30.14
C PHE A 459 -14.67 -43.21 -29.41
N THR A 460 -15.20 -44.04 -28.51
CA THR A 460 -14.37 -45.04 -27.79
C THR A 460 -13.81 -46.16 -28.68
N GLN A 461 -14.25 -46.26 -29.94
CA GLN A 461 -13.74 -47.17 -30.97
C GLN A 461 -13.87 -46.52 -32.37
N GLU A 462 -12.86 -46.66 -33.23
CA GLU A 462 -12.94 -46.24 -34.65
C GLU A 462 -13.96 -47.09 -35.44
N ILE A 463 -14.05 -48.38 -35.11
CA ILE A 463 -14.89 -49.37 -35.81
C ILE A 463 -15.69 -50.17 -34.78
N TYR A 464 -17.01 -50.03 -34.82
CA TYR A 464 -17.96 -50.81 -34.03
C TYR A 464 -18.46 -52.00 -34.85
N THR A 465 -18.05 -53.22 -34.50
CA THR A 465 -18.61 -54.43 -35.12
C THR A 465 -19.74 -54.99 -34.26
N MET A 466 -20.97 -54.94 -34.79
CA MET A 466 -22.16 -55.51 -34.17
C MET A 466 -22.68 -56.67 -35.04
N SER A 467 -23.46 -57.58 -34.44
CA SER A 467 -24.06 -58.68 -35.20
C SER A 467 -25.47 -59.01 -34.75
N VAL A 468 -26.34 -59.30 -35.71
CA VAL A 468 -27.76 -59.61 -35.51
C VAL A 468 -28.10 -60.90 -36.26
N THR A 469 -29.04 -61.70 -35.76
CA THR A 469 -29.62 -62.80 -36.56
C THR A 469 -30.52 -62.21 -37.63
N GLU A 470 -30.66 -62.91 -38.75
CA GLU A 470 -31.70 -62.59 -39.73
C GLU A 470 -33.12 -62.84 -39.19
N ASN A 471 -34.14 -62.59 -40.02
CA ASN A 471 -35.56 -62.75 -39.67
C ASN A 471 -35.97 -62.01 -38.37
N ASN A 472 -35.19 -61.01 -37.98
CA ASN A 472 -35.31 -60.33 -36.69
C ASN A 472 -36.62 -59.55 -36.55
N SER A 473 -37.08 -59.37 -35.32
CA SER A 473 -38.16 -58.42 -35.04
C SER A 473 -37.76 -57.01 -35.51
N PRO A 474 -38.68 -56.25 -36.16
CA PRO A 474 -38.46 -54.83 -36.44
C PRO A 474 -38.15 -54.04 -35.15
N MET A 475 -37.32 -53.02 -35.25
CA MET A 475 -36.90 -52.15 -34.13
C MET A 475 -36.11 -52.89 -33.02
N ILE A 476 -35.37 -53.97 -33.36
CA ILE A 476 -34.48 -54.65 -32.40
C ILE A 476 -33.21 -53.82 -32.12
N ARG A 477 -32.84 -53.66 -30.85
CA ARG A 477 -31.58 -53.04 -30.42
C ARG A 477 -30.44 -54.05 -30.53
N ILE A 478 -29.40 -53.72 -31.31
CA ILE A 478 -28.24 -54.61 -31.55
C ILE A 478 -26.99 -54.22 -30.75
N GLY A 479 -26.95 -53.00 -30.22
CA GLY A 479 -25.85 -52.48 -29.42
C GLY A 479 -25.97 -50.99 -29.18
N SER A 480 -24.86 -50.35 -28.86
CA SER A 480 -24.74 -48.90 -28.70
C SER A 480 -23.33 -48.47 -29.09
N VAL A 481 -23.21 -47.33 -29.78
CA VAL A 481 -21.94 -46.62 -29.95
C VAL A 481 -21.77 -45.62 -28.82
N ASN A 482 -20.54 -45.27 -28.45
CA ASN A 482 -20.28 -44.28 -27.41
C ASN A 482 -19.20 -43.29 -27.85
N ALA A 483 -19.43 -42.01 -27.55
CA ALA A 483 -18.44 -40.96 -27.68
C ALA A 483 -18.50 -40.02 -26.47
N THR A 484 -17.36 -39.42 -26.16
CA THR A 484 -17.16 -38.50 -25.05
C THR A 484 -16.49 -37.24 -25.56
N ASP A 485 -16.94 -36.10 -25.07
CA ASP A 485 -16.25 -34.83 -25.28
C ASP A 485 -15.53 -34.40 -23.99
N ALA A 486 -14.51 -33.55 -24.13
CA ALA A 486 -13.70 -33.05 -23.01
C ALA A 486 -14.23 -31.72 -22.46
N ASP A 487 -14.87 -30.92 -23.33
CA ASP A 487 -15.52 -29.65 -23.06
C ASP A 487 -16.62 -29.75 -21.97
N ALA A 488 -17.28 -28.63 -21.64
CA ALA A 488 -18.30 -28.53 -20.61
C ALA A 488 -19.71 -28.16 -21.13
N GLY A 489 -20.72 -28.49 -20.34
CA GLY A 489 -22.10 -27.99 -20.50
C GLY A 489 -22.79 -28.37 -21.83
N LYS A 490 -22.76 -27.46 -22.81
CA LYS A 490 -23.35 -27.66 -24.15
C LYS A 490 -22.35 -28.16 -25.16
N ASN A 491 -21.11 -27.73 -25.05
CA ASN A 491 -20.02 -28.15 -25.90
C ASN A 491 -19.75 -29.65 -25.61
N ALA A 492 -19.80 -30.03 -24.32
CA ALA A 492 -19.90 -31.43 -23.88
C ALA A 492 -21.07 -32.27 -24.47
N GLN A 493 -22.12 -31.67 -25.05
CA GLN A 493 -23.38 -32.36 -25.34
C GLN A 493 -23.36 -33.11 -26.68
N VAL A 494 -22.68 -34.24 -26.70
CA VAL A 494 -22.63 -35.19 -27.82
C VAL A 494 -24.03 -35.61 -28.29
N ARG A 495 -24.25 -35.57 -29.61
CA ARG A 495 -25.45 -36.06 -30.31
C ARG A 495 -25.08 -36.98 -31.46
N TYR A 496 -25.75 -38.13 -31.53
CA TYR A 496 -25.50 -39.16 -32.54
C TYR A 496 -26.41 -39.00 -33.77
N ALA A 497 -25.87 -39.19 -34.97
CA ALA A 497 -26.61 -39.22 -36.22
C ALA A 497 -25.96 -40.16 -37.24
N LEU A 498 -26.76 -40.71 -38.16
CA LEU A 498 -26.22 -41.47 -39.30
C LEU A 498 -25.88 -40.53 -40.46
N VAL A 499 -24.75 -40.77 -41.11
CA VAL A 499 -24.38 -40.05 -42.34
C VAL A 499 -25.17 -40.66 -43.51
N GLN A 500 -26.09 -39.87 -44.08
CA GLN A 500 -26.81 -40.26 -45.30
C GLN A 500 -25.85 -40.27 -46.49
N GLN A 501 -25.78 -41.39 -47.21
CA GLN A 501 -25.06 -41.51 -48.47
C GLN A 501 -26.02 -41.23 -49.63
N GLU A 502 -25.73 -40.21 -50.45
CA GLU A 502 -26.57 -39.86 -51.60
C GLU A 502 -26.70 -41.05 -52.58
N GLY A 503 -27.92 -41.30 -53.06
CA GLY A 503 -28.20 -42.30 -54.09
C GLY A 503 -28.33 -43.75 -53.62
N LYS A 504 -28.26 -44.04 -52.31
CA LYS A 504 -28.67 -45.32 -51.72
C LYS A 504 -30.05 -45.23 -51.07
N GLU A 505 -30.74 -46.36 -50.94
CA GLU A 505 -31.94 -46.42 -50.09
C GLU A 505 -31.58 -46.20 -48.62
N GLN A 506 -32.58 -45.88 -47.78
CA GLN A 506 -32.35 -45.58 -46.38
C GLN A 506 -31.69 -46.78 -45.67
N PRO A 507 -30.62 -46.58 -44.87
CA PRO A 507 -29.99 -47.67 -44.16
C PRO A 507 -31.01 -48.34 -43.23
N GLU A 508 -30.95 -49.66 -43.15
CA GLU A 508 -31.84 -50.47 -42.32
C GLU A 508 -31.50 -50.39 -40.82
N VAL A 509 -30.62 -49.44 -40.47
CA VAL A 509 -30.11 -49.10 -39.16
C VAL A 509 -30.60 -47.70 -38.76
N SER A 510 -30.87 -47.51 -37.47
CA SER A 510 -31.10 -46.22 -36.84
C SER A 510 -30.21 -46.09 -35.61
N VAL A 511 -29.85 -44.86 -35.23
CA VAL A 511 -29.16 -44.56 -33.98
C VAL A 511 -30.00 -43.56 -33.16
N ASN A 512 -30.13 -43.81 -31.86
CA ASN A 512 -30.73 -42.86 -30.94
C ASN A 512 -29.77 -41.69 -30.71
N SER A 513 -30.24 -40.47 -30.95
CA SER A 513 -29.44 -39.26 -30.92
C SER A 513 -28.91 -38.86 -29.55
N GLU A 514 -29.49 -39.36 -28.46
CA GLU A 514 -29.12 -38.97 -27.08
C GLU A 514 -28.23 -40.00 -26.38
N ASN A 515 -28.39 -41.30 -26.66
CA ASN A 515 -27.68 -42.37 -25.93
C ASN A 515 -26.86 -43.33 -26.81
N GLY A 516 -26.82 -43.11 -28.13
CA GLY A 516 -26.03 -43.93 -29.06
C GLY A 516 -26.55 -45.34 -29.30
N ASP A 517 -27.72 -45.72 -28.79
CA ASP A 517 -28.33 -47.04 -29.04
C ASP A 517 -28.59 -47.27 -30.53
N VAL A 518 -28.17 -48.43 -31.04
CA VAL A 518 -28.29 -48.82 -32.45
C VAL A 518 -29.43 -49.84 -32.61
N TYR A 519 -30.35 -49.54 -33.53
CA TYR A 519 -31.54 -50.35 -33.82
C TYR A 519 -31.58 -50.77 -35.29
N ILE A 520 -32.04 -51.99 -35.55
CA ILE A 520 -32.41 -52.44 -36.90
C ILE A 520 -33.89 -52.13 -37.15
N LEU A 521 -34.21 -51.45 -38.25
CA LEU A 521 -35.55 -50.95 -38.56
C LEU A 521 -36.49 -51.99 -39.19
N ARG A 522 -35.95 -52.98 -39.91
CA ARG A 522 -36.69 -54.05 -40.61
C ARG A 522 -36.12 -55.43 -40.28
N PRO A 523 -36.84 -56.54 -40.51
CA PRO A 523 -36.21 -57.86 -40.55
C PRO A 523 -35.16 -57.87 -41.66
N LEU A 524 -33.95 -58.32 -41.37
CA LEU A 524 -32.90 -58.54 -42.36
C LEU A 524 -32.95 -59.99 -42.87
N ASP A 525 -32.45 -60.18 -44.08
CA ASP A 525 -32.36 -61.43 -44.82
C ASP A 525 -30.88 -61.68 -45.14
N TYR A 526 -30.32 -62.83 -44.76
CA TYR A 526 -28.90 -63.10 -44.95
C TYR A 526 -28.55 -63.34 -46.43
N GLU A 527 -29.49 -63.83 -47.23
CA GLU A 527 -29.32 -64.08 -48.66
C GLU A 527 -29.21 -62.78 -49.45
N GLU A 528 -29.97 -61.74 -49.07
CA GLU A 528 -29.87 -60.39 -49.63
C GLU A 528 -28.71 -59.58 -49.01
N VAL A 529 -28.56 -59.52 -47.67
CA VAL A 529 -27.63 -58.59 -46.99
C VAL A 529 -26.81 -59.24 -45.86
N ARG A 530 -25.73 -59.93 -46.23
CA ARG A 530 -24.81 -60.61 -45.28
C ARG A 530 -24.09 -59.68 -44.30
N ALA A 531 -23.75 -58.48 -44.73
CA ALA A 531 -23.16 -57.44 -43.89
C ALA A 531 -23.26 -56.07 -44.56
N PHE A 532 -23.38 -55.02 -43.77
CA PHE A 532 -23.36 -53.63 -44.25
C PHE A 532 -22.62 -52.70 -43.30
N GLU A 533 -22.19 -51.56 -43.82
CA GLU A 533 -21.35 -50.58 -43.11
C GLU A 533 -21.98 -49.19 -43.24
N VAL A 534 -22.22 -48.54 -42.09
CA VAL A 534 -22.80 -47.20 -41.97
C VAL A 534 -21.85 -46.32 -41.18
N VAL A 535 -21.67 -45.08 -41.60
CA VAL A 535 -20.88 -44.11 -40.81
C VAL A 535 -21.81 -43.42 -39.82
N VAL A 536 -21.48 -43.54 -38.53
CA VAL A 536 -22.13 -42.76 -37.47
C VAL A 536 -21.30 -41.51 -37.24
N ARG A 537 -21.95 -40.35 -37.27
CA ARG A 537 -21.36 -39.06 -36.92
C ARG A 537 -21.86 -38.64 -35.55
N THR A 538 -20.94 -38.22 -34.70
CA THR A 538 -21.23 -37.45 -33.49
C THR A 538 -21.05 -35.96 -33.79
N ALA A 539 -21.86 -35.11 -33.18
CA ALA A 539 -21.61 -33.67 -33.12
C ALA A 539 -21.96 -33.16 -31.73
N ASP A 540 -21.26 -32.14 -31.27
CA ASP A 540 -21.54 -31.46 -30.01
C ASP A 540 -22.80 -30.57 -30.06
N GLY A 541 -23.03 -29.81 -28.98
CA GLY A 541 -24.00 -28.71 -28.92
C GLY A 541 -23.39 -27.32 -29.17
N GLY A 542 -22.20 -27.28 -29.78
CA GLY A 542 -21.33 -26.12 -29.97
C GLY A 542 -21.78 -25.09 -30.99
N SER A 543 -20.95 -24.06 -31.18
CA SER A 543 -21.19 -22.98 -32.17
C SER A 543 -19.88 -22.26 -32.54
N PRO A 544 -19.17 -22.67 -33.61
CA PRO A 544 -19.53 -23.74 -34.54
C PRO A 544 -19.49 -25.13 -33.89
N PRO A 545 -20.34 -26.08 -34.32
CA PRO A 545 -20.27 -27.44 -33.80
C PRO A 545 -19.16 -28.24 -34.47
N LEU A 546 -18.38 -28.97 -33.67
CA LEU A 546 -17.37 -29.93 -34.09
C LEU A 546 -17.99 -31.35 -34.13
N SER A 547 -17.32 -32.26 -34.85
CA SER A 547 -17.91 -33.57 -35.17
C SER A 547 -16.88 -34.63 -35.52
N ALA A 548 -17.02 -35.83 -34.95
CA ALA A 548 -16.23 -37.00 -35.32
C ALA A 548 -17.10 -38.05 -36.05
N GLN A 549 -16.45 -39.09 -36.58
CA GLN A 549 -17.10 -40.16 -37.33
C GLN A 549 -16.48 -41.52 -36.98
N ALA A 550 -17.33 -42.54 -36.79
CA ALA A 550 -16.92 -43.93 -36.58
C ALA A 550 -17.68 -44.88 -37.52
N LEU A 551 -17.05 -46.00 -37.86
CA LEU A 551 -17.63 -47.00 -38.77
C LEU A 551 -18.44 -48.03 -37.97
N LEU A 552 -19.76 -48.04 -38.16
CA LEU A 552 -20.63 -49.11 -37.66
C LEU A 552 -20.73 -50.20 -38.72
N ARG A 553 -20.20 -51.38 -38.39
CA ARG A 553 -20.22 -52.59 -39.23
C ARG A 553 -21.21 -53.59 -38.65
N VAL A 554 -22.31 -53.81 -39.35
CA VAL A 554 -23.34 -54.80 -38.97
C VAL A 554 -23.11 -56.08 -39.76
N ILE A 555 -22.99 -57.20 -39.05
CA ILE A 555 -22.86 -58.54 -39.63
C ILE A 555 -24.15 -59.31 -39.36
N VAL A 556 -24.84 -59.74 -40.40
CA VAL A 556 -26.03 -60.59 -40.29
C VAL A 556 -25.59 -62.03 -40.07
N ARG A 557 -26.34 -62.78 -39.25
CA ARG A 557 -26.13 -64.18 -38.96
C ARG A 557 -27.29 -65.01 -39.52
N ASP A 558 -26.95 -65.70 -40.59
CA ASP A 558 -27.50 -66.97 -41.10
C ASP A 558 -28.12 -67.87 -40.01
N GLU A 559 -29.43 -68.11 -40.10
CA GLU A 559 -30.17 -69.21 -39.47
C GLU A 559 -30.52 -70.28 -40.54
N ASN A 560 -31.09 -71.42 -40.15
CA ASN A 560 -31.48 -72.46 -41.12
C ASN A 560 -32.89 -72.14 -41.64
N ASP A 561 -32.95 -71.14 -42.53
CA ASP A 561 -34.15 -70.44 -43.01
C ASP A 561 -34.70 -70.98 -44.34
N ASN A 562 -33.84 -71.39 -45.28
CA ASN A 562 -34.26 -72.01 -46.53
C ASN A 562 -34.34 -73.53 -46.38
N ALA A 563 -34.38 -74.30 -47.47
CA ALA A 563 -34.38 -75.75 -47.42
C ALA A 563 -33.80 -76.33 -48.73
N PRO A 564 -33.08 -77.46 -48.69
CA PRO A 564 -32.26 -77.91 -49.80
C PRO A 564 -33.09 -78.19 -51.07
N VAL A 565 -32.89 -77.39 -52.11
CA VAL A 565 -33.59 -77.53 -53.39
C VAL A 565 -32.84 -78.51 -54.29
N VAL A 566 -33.50 -79.60 -54.68
CA VAL A 566 -32.93 -80.57 -55.65
C VAL A 566 -33.06 -80.03 -57.07
N LEU A 567 -31.92 -79.71 -57.68
CA LEU A 567 -31.84 -79.21 -59.07
C LEU A 567 -31.86 -80.36 -60.09
N TYR A 568 -31.26 -81.51 -59.75
CA TYR A 568 -31.18 -82.66 -60.66
C TYR A 568 -31.24 -84.01 -59.92
N PRO A 569 -32.00 -85.01 -60.42
CA PRO A 569 -32.95 -84.88 -61.52
C PRO A 569 -34.15 -84.01 -61.15
N SER A 570 -34.72 -83.32 -62.16
CA SER A 570 -35.82 -82.37 -61.97
C SER A 570 -37.07 -83.06 -61.39
N PRO A 571 -37.69 -82.49 -60.34
CA PRO A 571 -38.88 -83.08 -59.70
C PRO A 571 -40.12 -83.09 -60.61
N ASP A 572 -40.21 -82.16 -61.56
CA ASP A 572 -41.33 -82.05 -62.52
C ASP A 572 -41.23 -83.06 -63.67
N SER A 573 -40.10 -83.78 -63.78
CA SER A 573 -39.92 -84.86 -64.76
C SER A 573 -40.74 -86.09 -64.35
N SER A 574 -41.98 -86.15 -64.83
CA SER A 574 -43.08 -87.02 -64.40
C SER A 574 -42.86 -88.54 -64.58
N ALA A 575 -41.97 -89.12 -63.77
CA ALA A 575 -41.81 -90.55 -63.47
C ALA A 575 -41.55 -91.52 -64.66
N ALA A 576 -41.41 -91.00 -65.89
CA ALA A 576 -41.31 -91.81 -67.12
C ALA A 576 -39.87 -91.97 -67.65
N ALA A 577 -39.01 -90.97 -67.45
CA ALA A 577 -37.58 -91.04 -67.78
C ALA A 577 -36.80 -91.71 -66.64
N GLY A 578 -36.95 -93.04 -66.50
CA GLY A 578 -36.23 -93.81 -65.49
C GLY A 578 -34.77 -94.07 -65.90
N GLU A 579 -33.83 -93.88 -64.97
CA GLU A 579 -32.40 -94.07 -65.20
C GLU A 579 -32.10 -95.54 -65.57
N LEU A 580 -31.40 -95.75 -66.69
CA LEU A 580 -31.19 -97.08 -67.25
C LEU A 580 -29.93 -97.73 -66.65
N VAL A 581 -30.13 -98.85 -65.94
CA VAL A 581 -29.03 -99.62 -65.34
C VAL A 581 -28.94 -100.98 -66.04
N PRO A 582 -27.78 -101.37 -66.60
CA PRO A 582 -27.65 -102.65 -67.27
C PRO A 582 -27.60 -103.80 -66.24
N ARG A 583 -28.21 -104.95 -66.54
CA ARG A 583 -28.17 -106.12 -65.64
C ARG A 583 -26.75 -106.63 -65.36
N TRP A 584 -25.79 -106.35 -66.24
CA TRP A 584 -24.37 -106.67 -66.03
C TRP A 584 -23.61 -105.64 -65.16
N ALA A 585 -24.27 -104.61 -64.63
CA ALA A 585 -23.63 -103.54 -63.85
C ALA A 585 -22.80 -104.10 -62.66
N PRO A 586 -21.48 -103.82 -62.59
CA PRO A 586 -20.63 -104.27 -61.49
C PRO A 586 -20.93 -103.49 -60.20
N THR A 587 -20.38 -103.95 -59.08
CA THR A 587 -20.44 -103.24 -57.79
C THR A 587 -19.80 -101.86 -57.87
N GLY A 588 -20.53 -100.81 -57.50
CA GLY A 588 -20.05 -99.42 -57.54
C GLY A 588 -20.28 -98.69 -58.86
N TYR A 589 -20.98 -99.29 -59.83
CA TYR A 589 -21.48 -98.64 -61.04
C TYR A 589 -22.29 -97.40 -60.69
N LEU A 590 -22.02 -96.27 -61.37
CA LEU A 590 -22.73 -95.00 -61.18
C LEU A 590 -24.05 -95.04 -61.93
N VAL A 591 -25.14 -94.82 -61.20
CA VAL A 591 -26.52 -94.88 -61.71
C VAL A 591 -27.05 -93.48 -62.00
N ALA A 592 -26.89 -92.58 -61.03
CA ALA A 592 -27.32 -91.19 -61.12
C ALA A 592 -26.47 -90.36 -60.14
N LYS A 593 -26.56 -89.03 -60.24
CA LYS A 593 -26.03 -88.12 -59.22
C LYS A 593 -27.13 -87.14 -58.85
N VAL A 594 -27.58 -87.18 -57.59
CA VAL A 594 -28.47 -86.15 -57.06
C VAL A 594 -27.64 -84.88 -56.85
N VAL A 595 -28.13 -83.76 -57.36
CA VAL A 595 -27.54 -82.44 -57.17
C VAL A 595 -28.58 -81.54 -56.53
N ALA A 596 -28.25 -81.01 -55.36
CA ALA A 596 -29.05 -80.03 -54.64
C ALA A 596 -28.19 -78.82 -54.26
N VAL A 597 -28.86 -77.72 -53.91
CA VAL A 597 -28.28 -76.49 -53.38
C VAL A 597 -29.13 -76.03 -52.19
N ASP A 598 -28.50 -75.30 -51.26
CA ASP A 598 -29.21 -74.46 -50.30
C ASP A 598 -28.86 -73.00 -50.56
N ALA A 599 -29.66 -72.09 -50.00
CA ALA A 599 -29.44 -70.65 -50.13
C ALA A 599 -28.52 -70.11 -49.02
N ASP A 600 -28.75 -70.59 -47.78
CA ASP A 600 -28.04 -70.35 -46.53
C ASP A 600 -26.49 -70.57 -46.63
N ALA A 601 -25.77 -70.46 -45.52
CA ALA A 601 -24.32 -70.58 -45.45
C ALA A 601 -23.80 -71.63 -44.43
N GLY A 602 -22.48 -71.76 -44.37
CA GLY A 602 -21.77 -72.49 -43.30
C GLY A 602 -22.17 -73.96 -43.12
N GLN A 603 -22.95 -74.25 -42.07
CA GLN A 603 -23.53 -75.58 -41.81
C GLN A 603 -24.96 -75.71 -42.31
N ASN A 604 -25.69 -74.59 -42.45
CA ASN A 604 -27.06 -74.55 -42.93
C ASN A 604 -27.09 -74.93 -44.43
N ALA A 605 -26.13 -74.46 -45.25
CA ALA A 605 -25.92 -75.03 -46.59
C ALA A 605 -25.04 -76.30 -46.66
N TRP A 606 -24.70 -76.97 -45.55
CA TRP A 606 -23.88 -78.20 -45.62
C TRP A 606 -24.73 -79.42 -45.96
N LEU A 607 -24.82 -79.72 -47.25
CA LEU A 607 -25.63 -80.83 -47.74
C LEU A 607 -25.08 -82.22 -47.41
N SER A 608 -26.01 -83.11 -47.04
CA SER A 608 -25.80 -84.53 -46.80
C SER A 608 -26.88 -85.37 -47.47
N TYR A 609 -26.50 -86.52 -48.02
CA TYR A 609 -27.34 -87.32 -48.90
C TYR A 609 -27.56 -88.73 -48.32
N GLU A 610 -28.82 -89.08 -48.02
CA GLU A 610 -29.22 -90.35 -47.40
C GLU A 610 -30.21 -91.13 -48.30
N LEU A 611 -30.14 -92.47 -48.30
CA LEU A 611 -31.10 -93.33 -48.99
C LEU A 611 -32.29 -93.66 -48.08
N ALA A 612 -33.27 -92.76 -47.99
CA ALA A 612 -34.41 -92.90 -47.08
C ALA A 612 -35.36 -94.06 -47.43
N LYS A 613 -35.46 -94.44 -48.72
CA LYS A 613 -36.23 -95.63 -49.14
C LYS A 613 -35.69 -96.23 -50.44
N ALA A 614 -35.79 -97.55 -50.58
CA ALA A 614 -35.51 -98.29 -51.81
C ALA A 614 -36.53 -99.42 -52.00
N THR A 615 -36.79 -99.83 -53.24
CA THR A 615 -37.53 -101.07 -53.53
C THR A 615 -36.77 -102.29 -53.01
N GLU A 616 -35.48 -102.42 -53.38
CA GLU A 616 -34.58 -103.45 -52.86
C GLU A 616 -33.59 -102.85 -51.84
N PRO A 617 -33.76 -103.08 -50.53
CA PRO A 617 -32.85 -102.55 -49.52
C PRO A 617 -31.44 -103.13 -49.70
N GLY A 618 -30.42 -102.27 -49.64
CA GLY A 618 -29.02 -102.65 -49.83
C GLY A 618 -28.62 -103.02 -51.26
N PHE A 619 -29.48 -102.82 -52.27
CA PHE A 619 -29.09 -102.96 -53.67
C PHE A 619 -28.33 -101.71 -54.17
N PHE A 620 -28.77 -100.52 -53.76
CA PHE A 620 -28.12 -99.24 -54.07
C PHE A 620 -27.55 -98.59 -52.80
N ARG A 621 -26.59 -97.69 -52.99
CA ARG A 621 -26.02 -96.81 -51.96
C ARG A 621 -25.88 -95.39 -52.51
N VAL A 622 -25.99 -94.39 -51.64
CA VAL A 622 -25.82 -92.97 -51.96
C VAL A 622 -24.56 -92.46 -51.27
N GLY A 623 -23.75 -91.66 -51.97
CA GLY A 623 -22.55 -91.04 -51.41
C GLY A 623 -22.90 -89.83 -50.54
N LEU A 624 -22.64 -89.94 -49.22
CA LEU A 624 -23.09 -89.00 -48.17
C LEU A 624 -22.82 -87.50 -48.46
N HIS A 625 -21.75 -87.17 -49.20
CA HIS A 625 -21.38 -85.79 -49.57
C HIS A 625 -21.24 -85.58 -51.09
N SER A 626 -21.52 -86.59 -51.91
CA SER A 626 -21.39 -86.49 -53.37
C SER A 626 -22.71 -86.58 -54.12
N GLY A 627 -23.79 -87.03 -53.47
CA GLY A 627 -25.08 -87.30 -54.12
C GLY A 627 -25.05 -88.45 -55.13
N GLU A 628 -23.91 -89.11 -55.32
CA GLU A 628 -23.75 -90.20 -56.27
C GLU A 628 -24.50 -91.45 -55.82
N VAL A 629 -25.45 -91.89 -56.65
CA VAL A 629 -26.19 -93.13 -56.47
C VAL A 629 -25.45 -94.23 -57.22
N ARG A 630 -24.98 -95.24 -56.49
CA ARG A 630 -24.20 -96.34 -57.03
C ARG A 630 -24.79 -97.69 -56.64
N THR A 631 -24.56 -98.72 -57.46
CA THR A 631 -24.83 -100.11 -57.05
C THR A 631 -23.97 -100.48 -55.84
N ALA A 632 -24.56 -101.17 -54.87
CA ALA A 632 -23.86 -101.69 -53.69
C ALA A 632 -23.47 -103.16 -53.85
N ARG A 633 -24.30 -103.94 -54.56
CA ARG A 633 -24.11 -105.35 -54.96
C ARG A 633 -24.41 -105.50 -56.47
N PRO A 634 -23.97 -106.57 -57.15
CA PRO A 634 -24.42 -106.83 -58.52
C PRO A 634 -25.93 -107.13 -58.56
N VAL A 635 -26.51 -106.99 -59.75
CA VAL A 635 -27.91 -107.32 -60.03
C VAL A 635 -28.11 -108.84 -59.91
N ALA A 636 -29.14 -109.26 -59.20
CA ALA A 636 -29.56 -110.66 -59.11
C ALA A 636 -30.83 -110.89 -59.93
N GLU A 637 -31.02 -112.11 -60.46
CA GLU A 637 -32.19 -112.47 -61.29
C GLU A 637 -33.55 -112.26 -60.61
N ARG A 638 -33.56 -112.25 -59.27
CA ARG A 638 -34.75 -111.98 -58.44
C ARG A 638 -35.06 -110.50 -58.22
N ASP A 639 -34.16 -109.59 -58.56
CA ASP A 639 -34.33 -108.16 -58.28
C ASP A 639 -35.37 -107.57 -59.23
N THR A 640 -36.30 -106.79 -58.68
CA THR A 640 -37.43 -106.24 -59.45
C THR A 640 -36.97 -105.31 -60.60
N PRO A 641 -37.50 -105.45 -61.84
CA PRO A 641 -36.96 -104.77 -63.03
C PRO A 641 -37.21 -103.26 -63.05
N ARG A 642 -38.15 -102.77 -62.24
CA ARG A 642 -38.34 -101.33 -61.95
C ARG A 642 -38.03 -101.09 -60.49
N GLN A 643 -36.97 -100.31 -60.25
CA GLN A 643 -36.50 -99.92 -58.93
C GLN A 643 -36.95 -98.49 -58.65
N ARG A 644 -37.42 -98.22 -57.43
CA ARG A 644 -37.74 -96.87 -56.96
C ARG A 644 -36.90 -96.54 -55.73
N LEU A 645 -36.12 -95.48 -55.81
CA LEU A 645 -35.38 -94.94 -54.68
C LEU A 645 -36.00 -93.61 -54.25
N VAL A 646 -35.92 -93.31 -52.96
CA VAL A 646 -36.15 -91.98 -52.42
C VAL A 646 -34.86 -91.55 -51.75
N VAL A 647 -34.18 -90.59 -52.37
CA VAL A 647 -32.98 -89.97 -51.81
C VAL A 647 -33.44 -88.73 -51.04
N LEU A 648 -32.98 -88.64 -49.80
CA LEU A 648 -33.22 -87.52 -48.90
C LEU A 648 -31.96 -86.67 -48.85
N VAL A 649 -32.10 -85.39 -49.19
CA VAL A 649 -31.06 -84.38 -48.94
C VAL A 649 -31.41 -83.70 -47.62
N ARG A 650 -30.45 -83.61 -46.71
CA ARG A 650 -30.54 -82.81 -45.48
C ARG A 650 -29.38 -81.83 -45.41
N ASP A 651 -29.64 -80.64 -44.88
CA ASP A 651 -28.62 -79.73 -44.38
C ASP A 651 -27.93 -80.28 -43.10
N ARG A 652 -27.18 -79.41 -42.41
CA ARG A 652 -26.71 -79.61 -41.02
C ARG A 652 -27.11 -78.47 -40.08
N GLY A 653 -28.11 -77.67 -40.44
CA GLY A 653 -28.60 -76.60 -39.59
C GLY A 653 -29.40 -77.12 -38.40
N GLN A 654 -29.88 -76.19 -37.57
CA GLN A 654 -30.71 -76.49 -36.41
C GLN A 654 -31.89 -75.50 -36.35
N PRO A 655 -33.14 -75.93 -36.60
CA PRO A 655 -33.57 -77.29 -36.94
C PRO A 655 -33.16 -77.71 -38.35
N SER A 656 -32.69 -78.95 -38.52
CA SER A 656 -32.28 -79.45 -39.83
C SER A 656 -33.49 -79.68 -40.74
N ARG A 657 -33.45 -79.12 -41.95
CA ARG A 657 -34.47 -79.23 -42.98
C ARG A 657 -34.00 -80.20 -44.08
N SER A 658 -34.91 -80.50 -45.01
CA SER A 658 -34.70 -81.60 -45.95
C SER A 658 -35.65 -81.61 -47.13
N ALA A 659 -35.18 -82.09 -48.28
CA ALA A 659 -36.01 -82.41 -49.43
C ALA A 659 -35.79 -83.86 -49.91
N THR A 660 -36.83 -84.44 -50.52
CA THR A 660 -36.78 -85.80 -51.07
C THR A 660 -36.96 -85.81 -52.57
N VAL A 661 -36.04 -86.46 -53.29
CA VAL A 661 -36.20 -86.78 -54.72
C VAL A 661 -36.50 -88.26 -54.89
N THR A 662 -37.48 -88.58 -55.76
CA THR A 662 -37.71 -89.96 -56.20
C THR A 662 -36.88 -90.23 -57.46
N LEU A 663 -36.08 -91.29 -57.43
CA LEU A 663 -35.43 -91.84 -58.62
C LEU A 663 -36.20 -93.07 -59.08
N GLY A 664 -36.71 -93.03 -60.31
CA GLY A 664 -37.11 -94.24 -61.04
C GLY A 664 -35.89 -94.81 -61.76
N ILE A 665 -35.63 -96.10 -61.60
CA ILE A 665 -34.53 -96.82 -62.25
C ILE A 665 -35.10 -98.05 -62.95
N VAL A 666 -34.64 -98.34 -64.17
CA VAL A 666 -35.06 -99.51 -64.95
C VAL A 666 -33.86 -100.40 -65.23
N LEU A 667 -33.97 -101.67 -64.84
CA LEU A 667 -32.99 -102.70 -65.15
C LEU A 667 -33.21 -103.20 -66.58
N VAL A 668 -32.20 -103.06 -67.44
CA VAL A 668 -32.25 -103.49 -68.84
C VAL A 668 -31.18 -104.55 -69.13
N ASP A 669 -31.51 -105.55 -69.96
CA ASP A 669 -30.53 -106.57 -70.37
C ASP A 669 -29.54 -106.01 -71.42
N GLY A 670 -29.98 -105.03 -72.22
CA GLY A 670 -29.12 -104.15 -73.00
C GLY A 670 -29.78 -102.82 -73.32
N PHE A 671 -28.99 -101.74 -73.41
CA PHE A 671 -29.49 -100.39 -73.73
C PHE A 671 -30.21 -100.30 -75.09
N SER A 672 -29.97 -101.26 -75.99
CA SER A 672 -30.57 -101.34 -77.32
C SER A 672 -32.06 -101.69 -77.34
N GLU A 673 -32.61 -102.30 -76.28
CA GLU A 673 -34.01 -102.77 -76.28
C GLU A 673 -35.03 -101.71 -75.82
N ALA A 674 -34.58 -100.64 -75.17
CA ALA A 674 -35.44 -99.59 -74.62
C ALA A 674 -36.19 -98.76 -75.68
N HIS A 675 -35.82 -98.84 -76.96
CA HIS A 675 -36.31 -97.99 -78.04
C HIS A 675 -37.44 -98.60 -78.91
N LEU A 676 -37.93 -99.81 -78.62
CA LEU A 676 -38.81 -100.56 -79.53
C LEU A 676 -40.24 -100.84 -79.03
N ARG A 677 -40.68 -100.26 -77.90
CA ARG A 677 -42.08 -100.39 -77.42
C ARG A 677 -42.68 -99.15 -76.73
N VAL A 678 -42.84 -98.07 -77.49
CA VAL A 678 -44.09 -97.28 -77.48
C VAL A 678 -44.37 -96.83 -78.93
N SER A 679 -45.57 -97.10 -79.43
CA SER A 679 -46.14 -96.53 -80.66
C SER A 679 -47.65 -96.67 -80.57
N GLU A 680 -48.35 -95.67 -81.10
CA GLU A 680 -49.80 -95.43 -80.92
C GLU A 680 -50.17 -95.12 -79.44
N GLU A 681 -50.98 -94.10 -79.14
CA GLU A 681 -51.71 -93.13 -79.97
C GLU A 681 -51.30 -91.69 -79.63
N ALA A 682 -51.52 -90.76 -80.58
CA ALA A 682 -51.39 -89.32 -80.35
C ALA A 682 -52.71 -88.61 -80.69
N PRO A 683 -53.31 -87.86 -79.76
CA PRO A 683 -54.23 -86.79 -80.12
C PRO A 683 -53.42 -85.54 -80.51
N ALA A 684 -53.81 -84.89 -81.61
CA ALA A 684 -53.23 -83.60 -81.96
C ALA A 684 -53.75 -82.51 -80.99
N ALA A 685 -52.86 -81.60 -80.60
CA ALA A 685 -53.17 -80.37 -79.88
C ALA A 685 -52.43 -79.19 -80.55
N GLU A 686 -53.00 -78.00 -80.44
CA GLU A 686 -52.70 -76.87 -81.34
C GLU A 686 -51.44 -76.06 -80.94
N PRO A 687 -50.80 -75.35 -81.89
CA PRO A 687 -49.59 -74.58 -81.63
C PRO A 687 -49.90 -73.22 -80.97
N ASP A 688 -50.30 -73.23 -79.70
CA ASP A 688 -50.63 -72.01 -78.94
C ASP A 688 -49.39 -71.15 -78.65
N GLY A 689 -49.16 -70.16 -79.52
CA GLY A 689 -48.26 -69.05 -79.26
C GLY A 689 -48.94 -67.94 -78.48
N PRO A 690 -48.37 -67.52 -77.35
CA PRO A 690 -48.00 -66.10 -77.27
C PRO A 690 -46.55 -65.85 -76.83
N LEU A 691 -45.94 -66.79 -76.10
CA LEU A 691 -44.61 -66.62 -75.48
C LEU A 691 -43.49 -66.39 -76.51
N THR A 692 -43.49 -67.13 -77.61
CA THR A 692 -42.53 -66.92 -78.71
C THR A 692 -42.70 -65.56 -79.39
N LEU A 693 -43.94 -65.06 -79.47
CA LEU A 693 -44.26 -63.75 -80.05
C LEU A 693 -43.76 -62.62 -79.13
N TYR A 694 -43.97 -62.73 -77.82
CA TYR A 694 -43.41 -61.78 -76.85
C TYR A 694 -41.87 -61.85 -76.77
N LEU A 695 -41.26 -63.03 -76.90
CA LEU A 695 -39.80 -63.18 -76.92
C LEU A 695 -39.17 -62.56 -78.18
N ILE A 696 -39.80 -62.74 -79.35
CA ILE A 696 -39.35 -62.11 -80.60
C ILE A 696 -39.58 -60.59 -80.54
N ALA A 697 -40.70 -60.14 -79.97
CA ALA A 697 -40.98 -58.72 -79.79
C ALA A 697 -40.00 -58.04 -78.81
N SER A 698 -39.67 -58.66 -77.68
CA SER A 698 -38.70 -58.12 -76.73
C SER A 698 -37.28 -58.09 -77.31
N LEU A 699 -36.86 -59.15 -78.00
CA LEU A 699 -35.58 -59.19 -78.72
C LEU A 699 -35.51 -58.12 -79.82
N ALA A 700 -36.60 -57.90 -80.57
CA ALA A 700 -36.69 -56.84 -81.56
C ALA A 700 -36.66 -55.43 -80.94
N CYS A 701 -37.35 -55.21 -79.81
CA CYS A 701 -37.32 -53.93 -79.09
C CYS A 701 -35.94 -53.61 -78.51
N VAL A 702 -35.27 -54.60 -77.89
CA VAL A 702 -33.89 -54.42 -77.39
C VAL A 702 -32.92 -54.17 -78.55
N SER A 703 -33.06 -54.89 -79.67
CA SER A 703 -32.27 -54.67 -80.88
C SER A 703 -32.50 -53.25 -81.45
N ALA A 704 -33.74 -52.78 -81.50
CA ALA A 704 -34.10 -51.45 -81.99
C ALA A 704 -33.60 -50.34 -81.06
N LEU A 705 -33.66 -50.51 -79.74
CA LEU A 705 -33.09 -49.57 -78.76
C LEU A 705 -31.56 -49.50 -78.87
N PHE A 706 -30.88 -50.65 -79.01
CA PHE A 706 -29.44 -50.69 -79.25
C PHE A 706 -29.07 -49.97 -80.56
N LEU A 707 -29.80 -50.22 -81.65
CA LEU A 707 -29.54 -49.58 -82.94
C LEU A 707 -29.87 -48.08 -82.91
N ALA A 708 -30.92 -47.66 -82.21
CA ALA A 708 -31.26 -46.25 -82.00
C ALA A 708 -30.20 -45.50 -81.17
N THR A 709 -29.71 -46.09 -80.07
CA THR A 709 -28.63 -45.50 -79.27
C THR A 709 -27.30 -45.46 -80.03
N ALA A 710 -26.97 -46.48 -80.82
CA ALA A 710 -25.80 -46.47 -81.70
C ALA A 710 -25.89 -45.35 -82.76
N VAL A 711 -27.05 -45.19 -83.41
CA VAL A 711 -27.30 -44.09 -84.36
C VAL A 711 -27.24 -42.73 -83.66
N ALA A 712 -27.80 -42.60 -82.45
CA ALA A 712 -27.71 -41.36 -81.66
C ALA A 712 -26.26 -41.01 -81.30
N ALA A 713 -25.45 -42.00 -80.90
CA ALA A 713 -24.03 -41.82 -80.60
C ALA A 713 -23.22 -41.42 -81.85
N VAL A 714 -23.51 -42.03 -83.00
CA VAL A 714 -22.91 -41.64 -84.29
C VAL A 714 -23.32 -40.22 -84.70
N VAL A 715 -24.60 -39.85 -84.56
CA VAL A 715 -25.08 -38.48 -84.84
C VAL A 715 -24.45 -37.46 -83.88
N ALA A 716 -24.28 -37.79 -82.60
CA ALA A 716 -23.59 -36.95 -81.63
C ALA A 716 -22.11 -36.73 -82.01
N LYS A 717 -21.38 -37.82 -82.33
CA LYS A 717 -20.00 -37.76 -82.82
C LYS A 717 -19.86 -36.93 -84.10
N VAL A 718 -20.77 -37.10 -85.07
CA VAL A 718 -20.76 -36.35 -86.35
C VAL A 718 -21.14 -34.88 -86.15
N ARG A 719 -22.03 -34.56 -85.20
CA ARG A 719 -22.32 -33.16 -84.82
C ARG A 719 -21.13 -32.49 -84.14
N GLN A 720 -20.50 -33.15 -83.16
CA GLN A 720 -19.28 -32.63 -82.52
C GLN A 720 -18.12 -32.46 -83.52
N ALA A 721 -17.95 -33.38 -84.48
CA ALA A 721 -16.95 -33.26 -85.53
C ALA A 721 -17.20 -32.08 -86.48
N ARG A 722 -18.47 -31.73 -86.76
CA ARG A 722 -18.83 -30.56 -87.60
C ARG A 722 -18.83 -29.21 -86.85
N GLN A 723 -18.60 -29.18 -85.54
CA GLN A 723 -18.61 -27.94 -84.74
C GLN A 723 -17.20 -27.38 -84.44
N ARG A 724 -16.16 -27.81 -85.16
CA ARG A 724 -14.76 -27.36 -84.93
C ARG A 724 -14.08 -26.60 -86.08
N GLU A 725 -14.83 -26.22 -87.13
CA GLU A 725 -14.32 -25.37 -88.22
C GLU A 725 -15.19 -24.13 -88.46
N ALA A 726 -14.99 -23.07 -87.66
CA ALA A 726 -15.24 -21.66 -87.99
C ALA A 726 -14.81 -20.76 -86.81
N GLU A 727 -13.92 -19.78 -87.05
CA GLU A 727 -13.51 -18.78 -86.05
C GLU A 727 -14.39 -17.51 -86.09
N THR A 728 -14.45 -16.75 -84.99
CA THR A 728 -14.28 -15.27 -85.03
C THR A 728 -14.04 -14.65 -83.62
N LEU A 729 -13.21 -13.60 -83.59
CA LEU A 729 -12.82 -12.74 -82.44
C LEU A 729 -13.76 -11.49 -82.34
N PRO A 730 -13.64 -10.54 -81.36
CA PRO A 730 -12.60 -10.26 -80.33
C PRO A 730 -13.17 -10.34 -78.87
N THR A 731 -12.78 -9.66 -77.76
CA THR A 731 -12.01 -8.42 -77.47
C THR A 731 -11.48 -8.37 -76.01
N PHE A 732 -10.59 -7.42 -75.67
CA PHE A 732 -10.03 -7.13 -74.33
C PHE A 732 -10.67 -5.89 -73.64
N PRO A 733 -10.58 -5.76 -72.30
CA PRO A 733 -9.47 -5.03 -71.61
C PRO A 733 -8.65 -5.95 -70.69
N LYS A 734 -7.34 -5.77 -70.41
CA LYS A 734 -6.59 -4.68 -69.73
C LYS A 734 -6.98 -4.48 -68.25
N ALA A 735 -6.07 -4.49 -67.26
CA ALA A 735 -4.61 -4.68 -67.30
C ALA A 735 -4.00 -5.06 -65.92
N ALA A 736 -2.70 -5.43 -65.92
CA ALA A 736 -1.67 -5.29 -64.86
C ALA A 736 -1.88 -6.04 -63.51
N THR A 737 -1.07 -7.05 -63.11
CA THR A 737 0.37 -7.06 -62.69
C THR A 737 0.67 -6.23 -61.43
N GLU A 738 1.45 -6.65 -60.41
CA GLU A 738 2.13 -7.92 -60.04
C GLU A 738 2.65 -7.74 -58.57
N SER A 739 3.13 -8.72 -57.77
CA SER A 739 3.33 -10.18 -57.83
C SER A 739 3.16 -10.73 -56.37
N GLY A 740 3.65 -11.88 -55.86
CA GLY A 740 4.49 -12.98 -56.35
C GLY A 740 4.92 -13.94 -55.21
N ALA A 741 5.25 -15.21 -55.55
CA ALA A 741 5.73 -16.30 -54.67
C ALA A 741 4.75 -16.89 -53.60
N GLY A 742 4.74 -18.22 -53.45
CA GLY A 742 3.96 -18.91 -52.39
C GLY A 742 3.52 -20.36 -52.71
N SER A 743 4.45 -21.33 -52.63
CA SER A 743 4.25 -22.80 -52.44
C SER A 743 3.01 -23.54 -53.00
N LEU A 744 3.25 -24.52 -53.88
CA LEU A 744 2.33 -25.62 -54.20
C LEU A 744 2.11 -26.57 -53.00
N PRO A 745 0.91 -27.18 -52.89
CA PRO A 745 0.79 -28.51 -52.28
C PRO A 745 -0.08 -29.49 -53.11
N ARG A 746 0.01 -30.78 -52.73
CA ARG A 746 -0.84 -31.93 -53.13
C ARG A 746 -0.68 -32.49 -54.54
N SER A 747 0.27 -33.43 -54.60
CA SER A 747 0.17 -34.71 -55.31
C SER A 747 -1.26 -35.26 -55.49
N TYR A 748 -1.57 -35.71 -56.70
CA TYR A 748 -2.66 -36.64 -56.97
C TYR A 748 -2.12 -38.07 -57.01
N VAL A 749 -2.70 -38.96 -56.19
CA VAL A 749 -2.51 -40.42 -56.30
C VAL A 749 -3.55 -40.96 -57.26
N TYR A 750 -3.14 -41.85 -58.16
CA TYR A 750 -4.05 -42.61 -59.03
C TYR A 750 -4.12 -44.05 -58.52
N ASP A 751 -5.21 -44.42 -57.87
CA ASP A 751 -5.51 -45.83 -57.63
C ASP A 751 -6.02 -46.49 -58.91
N VAL A 752 -5.39 -47.59 -59.31
CA VAL A 752 -5.70 -48.34 -60.53
C VAL A 752 -6.35 -49.67 -60.14
N CYS A 753 -7.68 -49.72 -60.18
CA CYS A 753 -8.44 -50.94 -59.95
C CYS A 753 -8.20 -51.97 -61.07
N PHE A 754 -7.47 -53.04 -60.77
CA PHE A 754 -7.35 -54.20 -61.67
C PHE A 754 -8.50 -55.18 -61.45
N ALA A 755 -9.27 -55.45 -62.50
CA ALA A 755 -10.21 -56.57 -62.53
C ALA A 755 -9.44 -57.90 -62.64
N ALA A 756 -9.96 -58.94 -61.99
CA ALA A 756 -9.29 -60.24 -61.93
C ALA A 756 -9.44 -61.06 -63.23
N GLY A 757 -8.40 -61.82 -63.58
CA GLY A 757 -8.54 -63.02 -64.41
C GLY A 757 -7.72 -63.06 -65.71
N THR A 758 -6.52 -63.65 -65.64
CA THR A 758 -6.09 -64.71 -66.57
C THR A 758 -4.87 -65.45 -66.01
N VAL A 759 -4.70 -66.71 -66.42
CA VAL A 759 -3.69 -67.64 -65.88
C VAL A 759 -2.56 -67.86 -66.90
N ASN A 760 -1.35 -68.11 -66.38
CA ASN A 760 -0.09 -68.51 -67.02
C ASN A 760 0.96 -67.40 -67.24
N SER A 761 1.99 -67.39 -66.39
CA SER A 761 3.33 -67.88 -66.78
C SER A 761 4.28 -67.95 -65.57
N GLU A 762 5.29 -68.82 -65.64
CA GLU A 762 6.30 -68.99 -64.60
C GLU A 762 7.36 -67.88 -64.66
N PHE A 763 7.97 -67.51 -63.52
CA PHE A 763 9.43 -67.50 -63.39
C PHE A 763 9.85 -67.56 -61.90
N ARG A 764 11.14 -67.81 -61.63
CA ARG A 764 11.61 -68.41 -60.36
C ARG A 764 12.10 -67.41 -59.32
N PHE A 765 11.89 -67.75 -58.04
CA PHE A 765 12.50 -67.12 -56.88
C PHE A 765 14.04 -67.15 -56.91
N LEU A 766 14.66 -66.12 -56.32
CA LEU A 766 15.95 -66.22 -55.64
C LEU A 766 15.76 -65.86 -54.15
N ARG A 767 16.58 -66.46 -53.28
CA ARG A 767 16.54 -66.26 -51.81
C ARG A 767 17.63 -65.26 -51.34
N PRO A 768 17.47 -64.64 -50.15
CA PRO A 768 18.32 -63.55 -49.69
C PRO A 768 19.63 -64.01 -49.04
N LEU A 769 20.56 -63.07 -48.86
CA LEU A 769 21.74 -63.19 -48.00
C LEU A 769 21.89 -61.92 -47.13
N PHE A 770 22.00 -62.14 -45.81
CA PHE A 770 22.64 -61.26 -44.82
C PHE A 770 24.12 -61.70 -44.65
N PRO A 771 24.98 -61.08 -43.80
CA PRO A 771 24.87 -59.83 -43.01
C PRO A 771 26.08 -58.88 -43.22
N CYS A 772 26.16 -57.76 -42.46
CA CYS A 772 27.25 -57.51 -41.48
C CYS A 772 27.20 -56.11 -40.84
N PHE A 773 27.48 -56.05 -39.53
CA PHE A 773 27.91 -54.84 -38.79
C PHE A 773 29.42 -54.96 -38.47
N PRO A 774 30.09 -53.84 -38.14
CA PRO A 774 30.67 -53.75 -36.78
C PRO A 774 30.42 -52.38 -36.12
N ALA A 775 30.87 -52.21 -34.86
CA ALA A 775 30.62 -51.04 -34.02
C ALA A 775 31.92 -50.35 -33.52
N GLY A 776 31.83 -49.11 -33.06
CA GLY A 776 32.93 -48.39 -32.38
C GLY A 776 32.62 -46.93 -32.00
N LEU A 777 32.74 -46.60 -30.71
CA LEU A 777 32.77 -45.24 -30.13
C LEU A 777 34.23 -44.92 -29.72
N PRO A 778 34.69 -43.64 -29.75
CA PRO A 778 34.53 -42.72 -28.59
C PRO A 778 34.38 -41.21 -28.94
N PRO A 779 34.20 -40.28 -27.95
CA PRO A 779 33.80 -38.88 -28.20
C PRO A 779 34.83 -37.77 -27.85
N GLY A 780 34.62 -36.57 -28.44
CA GLY A 780 35.16 -35.25 -28.02
C GLY A 780 36.53 -34.83 -28.62
N PRO A 781 37.03 -33.60 -28.40
CA PRO A 781 36.39 -32.42 -27.76
C PRO A 781 36.57 -31.05 -28.50
N GLY A 782 35.80 -30.02 -28.11
CA GLY A 782 36.07 -28.58 -28.37
C GLY A 782 35.89 -28.05 -29.81
N GLU A 783 35.95 -26.74 -30.09
CA GLU A 783 35.78 -25.57 -29.22
C GLU A 783 35.43 -24.27 -30.02
N GLN A 784 34.89 -23.28 -29.32
CA GLN A 784 34.81 -21.81 -29.57
C GLN A 784 35.11 -21.12 -30.94
N ARG A 785 34.34 -20.02 -31.16
CA ARG A 785 34.73 -18.66 -31.68
C ARG A 785 34.84 -18.33 -33.20
N SER A 786 33.82 -17.57 -33.65
CA SER A 786 33.90 -16.20 -34.23
C SER A 786 34.85 -15.80 -35.40
N SER A 787 34.26 -15.56 -36.57
CA SER A 787 34.53 -14.44 -37.52
C SER A 787 33.36 -14.38 -38.52
N VAL A 788 32.73 -13.27 -38.92
CA VAL A 788 33.18 -11.93 -39.39
C VAL A 788 33.74 -11.93 -40.82
N CYS A 789 32.87 -11.55 -41.78
CA CYS A 789 33.10 -10.86 -43.06
C CYS A 789 31.83 -10.01 -43.30
N SER A 790 31.82 -8.69 -43.54
CA SER A 790 32.50 -7.86 -44.57
C SER A 790 31.86 -8.04 -45.97
N GLN A 791 31.46 -7.02 -46.76
CA GLN A 791 31.48 -5.53 -46.69
C GLN A 791 30.10 -4.94 -47.18
N GLU A 792 29.82 -3.66 -47.51
CA GLU A 792 30.64 -2.43 -47.68
C GLU A 792 29.87 -1.09 -47.54
N ALA A 793 30.64 0.00 -47.38
CA ALA A 793 30.42 1.44 -47.59
C ALA A 793 29.02 2.10 -47.82
N ALA A 794 28.78 3.18 -47.05
CA ALA A 794 28.42 4.51 -47.58
C ALA A 794 28.97 5.62 -46.65
N ASN A 795 29.32 6.80 -47.19
CA ASN A 795 29.96 7.92 -46.46
C ASN A 795 29.00 9.08 -46.15
N LEU A 796 29.28 9.79 -45.05
CA LEU A 796 29.03 11.21 -44.67
C LEU A 796 28.92 11.25 -43.13
N GLY A 797 29.61 12.07 -42.33
CA GLY A 797 30.37 13.31 -42.58
C GLY A 797 29.51 14.53 -42.23
N ALA A 798 29.86 15.40 -41.26
CA ALA A 798 31.00 15.44 -40.33
C ALA A 798 30.68 16.37 -39.13
N GLU A 799 31.52 16.36 -38.08
CA GLU A 799 31.76 17.40 -37.02
C GLU A 799 30.54 17.99 -36.23
N GLY A 800 30.64 18.30 -34.94
CA GLY A 800 31.73 18.23 -33.96
C GLY A 800 31.26 18.73 -32.57
N ASP A 801 32.17 18.72 -31.59
CA ASP A 801 31.98 18.94 -30.12
C ASP A 801 31.15 17.87 -29.36
#